data_AF-A0A661PF21-F1
#
_entry.id   AF-A0A661PF21-F1
#
_cell.length_a   1.000
_cell.length_b   1.000
_cell.length_c   1.000
_cell.angle_alpha   90.00
_cell.angle_beta   90.00
_cell.angle_gamma   90.00
#
_symmetry.space_group_name_H-M   'P 1'
#
loop_
_entity.id
_entity.type
_entity.pdbx_description
1 polymer ?
#
loop_
_entity_poly.entity_id
_entity_poly.type
_entity_poly.pdbx_seq_one_letter_code
_entity_poly.pdbx_strand_id
1 'polypeptide(L)'
;EKSALQALAKSIGDRDTYNFFTDEGLLPNYAFPEIGVMLNSLIYRRKSKVQEGEGSYETWHYEYERPAASALAELAPENTFYAGGRRVRIDQVDMTVSEIETWRFCDRCSHKELLGQEKERECCVKCGSPMWSDEGQKRRMIRLRQVFASTADKRSRISDDSDDRDPVFYHKQMLVEFDQQQVMAAFKVDADFPFGFDFLAKVDFCEINFGEKSEFGEKVAIAGEETARQGFALCRVCGKVQERNDGEPVHDFTCTARDQESGKNLIDCFYLYRQFVSEAIRILLPVSIIAGSDRKLQSFIAALQLGLKLKFRGKIDHLRTTVHEEPLADSSFRRKYLVLYDTVPGGTGYLKQLMGSEQLMEVLELSLAALKSCPCNQEEGRDGCYRCLFAYRNSYHMPETSRDTAIELLAEILEYRNRLVRTENLGNISMNTLIESELEARFLEALRQFHAAELPVALKKDVVNGKPGYFLKVGERAYYLEPQVELGELTGVAVPSRADFVIRLARVQDAVKPVVVFLDGLTYHRDRVGLDMAQRMAIVQSGKYHVWSLSWYDVQDVFVKQQNFCRDYLEPVSLPAGDRFEKLLAGYGVRELKGLERQNSFAMLMRFLRRPEADAWRKFSFVWSLLHVDANRFTAPEAADGWRAGIKDIFPAAMATRFITVDGTCLYGLSEPMDDQGRIEIQQFMVVEQQALQPLDPAGVRFGCCLDDRESKRQEDEFRIVWNGYLRLFNLCQFLPHAYFVTREGLRQKVYDGLRLFDETVRETSGAVARPGREAWDEVKDITPENMHGLLDMLSEHEWPLPEAGFELVDGSDTVVASAELAWEELRLAFLREDELPYREAFARAGWRIYELAAVLNSPAEYV
;
A
#
# COMPACT_ATOMS: atom_id res chain seq x y z
N GLU A 1 -33.03 40.06 -31.83
CA GLU A 1 -33.13 40.14 -30.36
C GLU A 1 -34.56 40.21 -29.84
N LYS A 2 -35.35 41.26 -30.11
CA LYS A 2 -36.71 41.39 -29.56
C LYS A 2 -37.64 40.19 -29.87
N SER A 3 -37.56 39.62 -31.07
CA SER A 3 -38.34 38.42 -31.42
C SER A 3 -37.84 37.14 -30.73
N ALA A 4 -36.54 37.03 -30.46
CA ALA A 4 -35.96 35.89 -29.75
C ALA A 4 -36.31 35.93 -28.26
N LEU A 5 -36.25 37.11 -27.63
CA LEU A 5 -36.71 37.33 -26.25
C LEU A 5 -38.22 37.13 -26.09
N GLN A 6 -39.02 37.52 -27.09
CA GLN A 6 -40.47 37.24 -27.11
C GLN A 6 -40.77 35.76 -27.31
N ALA A 7 -39.99 35.04 -28.12
CA ALA A 7 -40.12 33.59 -28.27
C ALA A 7 -39.75 32.85 -26.97
N LEU A 8 -38.70 33.33 -26.27
CA LEU A 8 -38.25 32.77 -24.99
C LEU A 8 -39.24 33.06 -23.85
N ALA A 9 -39.79 34.26 -23.78
CA ALA A 9 -40.86 34.59 -22.82
C ALA A 9 -42.13 33.76 -23.09
N LYS A 10 -42.44 33.49 -24.36
CA LYS A 10 -43.57 32.64 -24.74
C LYS A 10 -43.32 31.16 -24.39
N SER A 11 -42.11 30.64 -24.59
CA SER A 11 -41.76 29.26 -24.21
C SER A 11 -41.77 29.05 -22.69
N ILE A 12 -41.39 30.06 -21.91
CA ILE A 12 -41.54 30.04 -20.44
C ILE A 12 -43.02 30.00 -20.04
N GLY A 13 -43.88 30.78 -20.70
CA GLY A 13 -45.32 30.80 -20.43
C GLY A 13 -46.06 29.53 -20.87
N ASP A 14 -45.55 28.84 -21.89
CA ASP A 14 -46.11 27.60 -22.42
C ASP A 14 -45.58 26.33 -21.69
N ARG A 15 -44.72 26.49 -20.68
CA ARG A 15 -44.12 25.38 -19.92
C ARG A 15 -45.18 24.73 -19.04
N ASP A 16 -45.41 23.43 -19.23
CA ASP A 16 -46.43 22.66 -18.51
C ASP A 16 -46.21 22.74 -16.99
N THR A 17 -47.27 23.06 -16.24
CA THR A 17 -47.22 23.19 -14.77
C THR A 17 -46.79 21.89 -14.10
N TYR A 18 -47.11 20.73 -14.70
CA TYR A 18 -46.62 19.43 -14.25
C TYR A 18 -45.10 19.35 -14.36
N ASN A 19 -44.55 19.76 -15.52
CA ASN A 19 -43.10 19.77 -15.75
C ASN A 19 -42.38 20.69 -14.77
N PHE A 20 -42.94 21.86 -14.47
CA PHE A 20 -42.38 22.76 -13.45
C PHE A 20 -42.35 22.12 -12.06
N PHE A 21 -43.42 21.44 -11.63
CA PHE A 21 -43.43 20.77 -10.33
C PHE A 21 -42.51 19.54 -10.28
N THR A 22 -42.32 18.82 -11.38
CA THR A 22 -41.27 17.79 -11.46
C THR A 22 -39.87 18.40 -11.46
N ASP A 23 -39.65 19.51 -12.17
CA ASP A 23 -38.36 20.21 -12.24
C ASP A 23 -38.00 20.80 -10.87
N GLU A 24 -38.96 21.31 -10.09
CA GLU A 24 -38.71 21.78 -8.72
C GLU A 24 -38.70 20.65 -7.66
N GLY A 25 -38.77 19.38 -8.08
CA GLY A 25 -38.71 18.22 -7.19
C GLY A 25 -39.93 18.05 -6.28
N LEU A 26 -41.04 18.71 -6.59
CA LEU A 26 -42.31 18.63 -5.87
C LEU A 26 -43.15 17.41 -6.32
N LEU A 27 -42.90 16.90 -7.52
CA LEU A 27 -43.48 15.66 -8.05
C LEU A 27 -42.38 14.72 -8.59
N PRO A 28 -42.58 13.38 -8.52
CA PRO A 28 -41.60 12.43 -9.05
C PRO A 28 -41.53 12.48 -10.58
N ASN A 29 -40.31 12.67 -11.11
CA ASN A 29 -40.01 12.59 -12.53
C ASN A 29 -39.45 11.20 -12.89
N TYR A 30 -40.19 10.45 -13.70
CA TYR A 30 -39.78 9.10 -14.14
C TYR A 30 -38.96 9.09 -15.44
N ALA A 31 -38.84 10.24 -16.14
CA ALA A 31 -38.02 10.37 -17.34
C ALA A 31 -36.57 10.74 -16.98
N PHE A 32 -36.39 11.67 -16.03
CA PHE A 32 -35.10 12.00 -15.44
C PHE A 32 -35.25 12.09 -13.91
N PRO A 33 -34.56 11.23 -13.14
CA PRO A 33 -34.57 11.26 -11.68
C PRO A 33 -34.19 12.63 -11.08
N GLU A 34 -33.31 13.36 -11.76
CA GLU A 34 -32.81 14.69 -11.40
C GLU A 34 -33.14 15.70 -12.50
N ILE A 35 -33.16 16.99 -12.16
CA ILE A 35 -33.26 18.08 -13.14
C ILE A 35 -32.11 17.96 -14.13
N GLY A 36 -32.42 17.86 -15.43
CA GLY A 36 -31.42 17.85 -16.48
C GLY A 36 -30.68 19.18 -16.62
N VAL A 37 -29.57 19.15 -17.34
CA VAL A 37 -28.87 20.36 -17.80
C VAL A 37 -29.37 20.70 -19.19
N MET A 38 -29.77 21.95 -19.38
CA MET A 38 -30.26 22.46 -20.66
C MET A 38 -29.11 22.98 -21.52
N LEU A 39 -29.08 22.54 -22.77
CA LEU A 39 -28.23 23.10 -23.83
C LEU A 39 -29.10 23.90 -24.80
N ASN A 40 -28.82 25.19 -24.88
CA ASN A 40 -29.39 26.10 -25.87
C ASN A 40 -28.40 26.29 -27.02
N SER A 41 -28.68 25.66 -28.16
CA SER A 41 -27.84 25.74 -29.35
C SER A 41 -28.38 26.78 -30.34
N LEU A 42 -27.56 27.81 -30.61
CA LEU A 42 -27.82 28.84 -31.60
C LEU A 42 -26.96 28.60 -32.83
N ILE A 43 -27.61 28.30 -33.96
CA ILE A 43 -26.92 28.14 -35.24
C ILE A 43 -27.25 29.31 -36.14
N TYR A 44 -26.22 29.94 -36.69
CA TYR A 44 -26.40 31.14 -37.50
C TYR A 44 -25.73 31.04 -38.87
N ARG A 45 -26.35 31.67 -39.87
CA ARG A 45 -25.82 31.80 -41.24
C ARG A 45 -26.02 33.23 -41.72
N ARG A 46 -24.97 33.83 -42.27
CA ARG A 46 -25.07 35.17 -42.88
C ARG A 46 -25.89 35.09 -44.18
N LYS A 47 -26.91 35.93 -44.32
CA LYS A 47 -27.72 36.01 -45.54
C LYS A 47 -26.89 36.65 -46.67
N SER A 48 -27.02 36.13 -47.89
CA SER A 48 -26.31 36.61 -49.09
C SER A 48 -26.96 37.85 -49.72
N LYS A 49 -28.25 38.12 -49.45
CA LYS A 49 -28.94 39.36 -49.77
C LYS A 49 -29.75 39.80 -48.55
N VAL A 50 -29.60 41.05 -48.12
CA VAL A 50 -30.33 41.63 -46.98
C VAL A 50 -31.29 42.68 -47.54
N GLN A 51 -32.59 42.51 -47.32
CA GLN A 51 -33.58 43.54 -47.65
C GLN A 51 -33.57 44.64 -46.58
N GLU A 52 -33.92 45.87 -46.95
CA GLU A 52 -33.96 47.01 -46.04
C GLU A 52 -34.93 46.73 -44.88
N GLY A 53 -34.42 46.64 -43.65
CA GLY A 53 -35.18 46.32 -42.43
C GLY A 53 -35.09 44.87 -41.94
N GLU A 54 -34.46 43.94 -42.69
CA GLU A 54 -34.21 42.57 -42.21
C GLU A 54 -32.82 42.40 -41.57
N GLY A 55 -32.72 41.49 -40.59
CA GLY A 55 -31.44 41.10 -39.99
C GLY A 55 -30.49 40.41 -40.97
N SER A 56 -29.19 40.67 -40.84
CA SER A 56 -28.13 40.14 -41.70
C SER A 56 -27.83 38.64 -41.52
N TYR A 57 -28.45 38.01 -40.53
CA TYR A 57 -28.28 36.61 -40.19
C TYR A 57 -29.63 35.87 -40.17
N GLU A 58 -29.59 34.63 -40.64
CA GLU A 58 -30.61 33.61 -40.43
C GLU A 58 -30.18 32.75 -39.23
N THR A 59 -31.08 32.54 -38.26
CA THR A 59 -30.77 31.85 -37.00
C THR A 59 -31.74 30.70 -36.75
N TRP A 60 -31.23 29.57 -36.27
CA TRP A 60 -32.00 28.42 -35.83
C TRP A 60 -31.66 28.11 -34.38
N HIS A 61 -32.67 27.90 -33.56
CA HIS A 61 -32.54 27.58 -32.13
C HIS A 61 -32.94 26.13 -31.90
N TYR A 62 -32.13 25.40 -31.14
CA TYR A 62 -32.40 24.04 -30.69
C TYR A 62 -32.15 23.94 -29.20
N GLU A 63 -33.06 23.26 -28.51
CA GLU A 63 -32.95 22.99 -27.08
C GLU A 63 -32.76 21.49 -26.89
N TYR A 64 -31.76 21.11 -26.11
CA TYR A 64 -31.48 19.72 -25.75
C TYR A 64 -31.34 19.60 -24.25
N GLU A 65 -31.96 18.58 -23.68
CA GLU A 65 -31.79 18.25 -22.26
C GLU A 65 -30.89 17.01 -22.12
N ARG A 66 -30.02 17.05 -21.10
CA ARG A 66 -29.19 15.90 -20.70
C ARG A 66 -29.31 15.63 -19.21
N PRO A 67 -29.32 14.36 -18.77
CA PRO A 67 -29.25 14.04 -17.35
C PRO A 67 -28.02 14.69 -16.70
N ALA A 68 -28.18 15.28 -15.51
CA ALA A 68 -27.12 16.01 -14.83
C ALA A 68 -25.80 15.22 -14.71
N ALA A 69 -25.88 13.91 -14.45
CA ALA A 69 -24.72 13.02 -14.35
C ALA A 69 -23.88 12.92 -15.64
N SER A 70 -24.53 12.88 -16.81
CA SER A 70 -23.83 12.85 -18.10
C SER A 70 -23.43 14.25 -18.55
N ALA A 71 -24.28 15.24 -18.28
CA ALA A 71 -24.07 16.63 -18.66
C ALA A 71 -22.79 17.23 -18.05
N LEU A 72 -22.39 16.80 -16.84
CA LEU A 72 -21.13 17.23 -16.23
C LEU A 72 -19.91 17.00 -17.13
N ALA A 73 -19.95 16.00 -18.01
CA ALA A 73 -18.91 15.75 -19.02
C ALA A 73 -19.36 16.21 -20.41
N GLU A 74 -20.52 15.75 -20.90
CA GLU A 74 -21.00 16.01 -22.27
C GLU A 74 -21.24 17.50 -22.56
N LEU A 75 -21.67 18.26 -21.56
CA LEU A 75 -22.00 19.68 -21.65
C LEU A 75 -20.98 20.56 -20.91
N ALA A 76 -19.80 19.99 -20.58
CA ALA A 76 -18.71 20.76 -20.00
C ALA A 76 -18.20 21.84 -20.98
N PRO A 77 -17.68 22.97 -20.47
CA PRO A 77 -17.01 23.98 -21.28
C PRO A 77 -16.02 23.37 -22.26
N GLU A 78 -15.97 23.94 -23.48
CA GLU A 78 -15.12 23.51 -24.59
C GLU A 78 -15.45 22.15 -25.20
N ASN A 79 -16.31 21.35 -24.56
CA ASN A 79 -16.70 20.06 -25.10
C ASN A 79 -17.56 20.22 -26.37
N THR A 80 -17.55 19.20 -27.20
CA THR A 80 -18.32 19.16 -28.44
C THR A 80 -19.51 18.21 -28.32
N PHE A 81 -20.69 18.76 -28.50
CA PHE A 81 -21.96 18.04 -28.43
C PHE A 81 -22.49 17.72 -29.83
N TYR A 82 -22.96 16.48 -30.00
CA TYR A 82 -23.46 15.97 -31.27
C TYR A 82 -24.94 15.63 -31.16
N ALA A 83 -25.79 16.30 -31.94
CA ALA A 83 -27.23 16.03 -32.00
C ALA A 83 -27.84 16.48 -33.33
N GLY A 84 -28.83 15.72 -33.82
CA GLY A 84 -29.61 16.09 -35.01
C GLY A 84 -28.79 16.30 -36.28
N GLY A 85 -27.71 15.54 -36.47
CA GLY A 85 -26.79 15.69 -37.61
C GLY A 85 -25.87 16.93 -37.52
N ARG A 86 -25.78 17.53 -36.32
CA ARG A 86 -24.97 18.71 -36.06
C ARG A 86 -23.98 18.50 -34.93
N ARG A 87 -22.88 19.23 -35.02
CA ARG A 87 -21.78 19.30 -34.06
C ARG A 87 -21.67 20.73 -33.55
N VAL A 88 -21.79 20.93 -32.24
CA VAL A 88 -21.74 22.26 -31.62
C VAL A 88 -20.80 22.24 -30.42
N ARG A 89 -19.98 23.27 -30.25
CA ARG A 89 -19.05 23.40 -29.13
C ARG A 89 -19.68 24.23 -28.02
N ILE A 90 -19.63 23.75 -26.79
CA ILE A 90 -20.12 24.48 -25.62
C ILE A 90 -19.22 25.68 -25.37
N ASP A 91 -19.75 26.88 -25.53
CA ASP A 91 -18.98 28.12 -25.51
C ASP A 91 -19.43 29.10 -24.42
N GLN A 92 -20.47 28.74 -23.65
CA GLN A 92 -20.99 29.60 -22.59
C GLN A 92 -21.71 28.80 -21.49
N VAL A 93 -21.49 29.20 -20.25
CA VAL A 93 -22.29 28.78 -19.08
C VAL A 93 -23.29 29.89 -18.75
N ASP A 94 -24.53 29.53 -18.42
CA ASP A 94 -25.52 30.52 -18.04
C ASP A 94 -25.33 30.99 -16.59
N MET A 95 -24.75 32.18 -16.44
CA MET A 95 -24.48 32.81 -15.13
C MET A 95 -25.75 33.35 -14.45
N THR A 96 -26.89 33.42 -15.13
CA THR A 96 -28.14 33.91 -14.53
C THR A 96 -28.83 32.86 -13.66
N VAL A 97 -28.57 31.58 -13.94
CA VAL A 97 -29.11 30.44 -13.20
C VAL A 97 -28.04 29.65 -12.43
N SER A 98 -26.76 29.94 -12.69
CA SER A 98 -25.60 29.27 -12.10
C SER A 98 -24.68 30.29 -11.45
N GLU A 99 -24.73 30.38 -10.12
CA GLU A 99 -23.87 31.26 -9.34
C GLU A 99 -22.48 30.65 -9.12
N ILE A 100 -21.48 31.51 -8.93
CA ILE A 100 -20.13 31.06 -8.53
C ILE A 100 -20.09 31.01 -7.02
N GLU A 101 -19.83 29.81 -6.52
CA GLU A 101 -19.73 29.51 -5.12
C GLU A 101 -18.28 29.20 -4.76
N THR A 102 -17.85 29.55 -3.56
CA THR A 102 -16.53 29.15 -3.06
C THR A 102 -16.71 28.08 -2.01
N TRP A 103 -16.15 26.91 -2.27
CA TRP A 103 -16.20 25.75 -1.39
C TRP A 103 -14.84 25.49 -0.77
N ARG A 104 -14.83 25.00 0.47
CA ARG A 104 -13.64 24.47 1.14
C ARG A 104 -13.70 22.96 1.15
N PHE A 105 -12.57 22.32 0.86
CA PHE A 105 -12.43 20.87 0.82
C PHE A 105 -11.45 20.36 1.87
N CYS A 106 -11.66 19.13 2.34
CA CYS A 106 -10.66 18.45 3.15
C CYS A 106 -9.68 17.68 2.27
N ASP A 107 -8.40 17.80 2.58
CA ASP A 107 -7.31 17.04 1.97
C ASP A 107 -7.40 15.53 2.24
N ARG A 108 -7.95 15.11 3.39
CA ARG A 108 -7.97 13.71 3.82
C ARG A 108 -9.29 12.98 3.62
N CYS A 109 -10.44 13.62 3.79
CA CYS A 109 -11.77 12.97 3.75
C CYS A 109 -12.74 13.72 2.83
N SER A 110 -13.92 13.17 2.57
CA SER A 110 -14.92 13.75 1.65
C SER A 110 -15.67 14.97 2.18
N HIS A 111 -15.30 15.47 3.36
CA HIS A 111 -15.92 16.65 3.95
C HIS A 111 -15.66 17.91 3.13
N LYS A 112 -16.70 18.72 2.96
CA LYS A 112 -16.70 19.95 2.19
C LYS A 112 -17.68 20.94 2.81
N GLU A 113 -17.37 22.23 2.74
CA GLU A 113 -18.24 23.29 3.27
C GLU A 113 -18.34 24.44 2.26
N LEU A 114 -19.55 24.95 2.05
CA LEU A 114 -19.77 26.19 1.31
C LEU A 114 -19.41 27.38 2.21
N LEU A 115 -18.48 28.22 1.77
CA LEU A 115 -18.01 29.37 2.55
C LEU A 115 -19.14 30.38 2.79
N GLY A 116 -19.18 30.94 4.00
CA GLY A 116 -20.17 31.93 4.43
C GLY A 116 -21.40 31.35 5.14
N GLN A 117 -21.57 30.02 5.20
CA GLN A 117 -22.66 29.38 5.95
C GLN A 117 -22.27 28.99 7.38
N GLU A 118 -21.03 28.55 7.60
CA GLU A 118 -20.52 28.14 8.91
C GLU A 118 -19.40 29.06 9.42
N LYS A 119 -19.10 28.95 10.73
CA LYS A 119 -17.93 29.63 11.32
C LYS A 119 -16.65 28.98 10.81
N GLU A 120 -15.64 29.78 10.53
CA GLU A 120 -14.31 29.25 10.15
C GLU A 120 -13.71 28.43 11.29
N ARG A 121 -13.08 27.32 10.92
CA ARG A 121 -12.46 26.36 11.82
C ARG A 121 -11.02 26.11 11.35
N GLU A 122 -10.13 25.81 12.29
CA GLU A 122 -8.72 25.52 11.98
C GLU A 122 -8.50 24.09 11.49
N CYS A 123 -9.37 23.15 11.87
CA CYS A 123 -9.25 21.74 11.52
C CYS A 123 -10.58 21.18 10.96
N CYS A 124 -10.48 20.15 10.13
CA CYS A 124 -11.64 19.45 9.58
C CYS A 124 -12.44 18.74 10.70
N VAL A 125 -13.76 18.95 10.76
CA VAL A 125 -14.60 18.37 11.84
C VAL A 125 -14.85 16.87 11.72
N LYS A 126 -14.64 16.29 10.53
CA LYS A 126 -14.84 14.85 10.30
C LYS A 126 -13.60 14.02 10.57
N CYS A 127 -12.40 14.51 10.18
CA CYS A 127 -11.15 13.74 10.30
C CYS A 127 -10.02 14.42 11.08
N GLY A 128 -10.20 15.66 11.54
CA GLY A 128 -9.19 16.40 12.31
C GLY A 128 -8.01 16.95 11.51
N SER A 129 -8.05 16.93 10.17
CA SER A 129 -6.93 17.42 9.36
C SER A 129 -6.66 18.92 9.59
N PRO A 130 -5.40 19.33 9.88
CA PRO A 130 -5.02 20.74 10.05
C PRO A 130 -4.87 21.47 8.72
N MET A 131 -4.73 20.76 7.59
CA MET A 131 -4.68 21.38 6.25
C MET A 131 -6.01 22.00 5.84
N TRP A 132 -7.08 21.81 6.63
CA TRP A 132 -8.40 22.38 6.39
C TRP A 132 -8.40 23.91 6.31
N SER A 133 -7.57 24.59 7.12
CA SER A 133 -7.50 26.06 7.13
C SER A 133 -6.69 26.64 5.97
N ASP A 134 -6.03 25.81 5.17
CA ASP A 134 -5.18 26.26 4.07
C ASP A 134 -6.00 26.96 2.95
N GLU A 135 -5.48 28.05 2.40
CA GLU A 135 -6.16 28.80 1.33
C GLU A 135 -6.27 27.99 0.03
N GLY A 136 -5.31 27.09 -0.24
CA GLY A 136 -5.33 26.16 -1.37
C GLY A 136 -6.46 25.11 -1.29
N GLN A 137 -7.11 24.97 -0.13
CA GLN A 137 -8.31 24.14 0.01
C GLN A 137 -9.61 24.85 -0.38
N LYS A 138 -9.55 26.15 -0.72
CA LYS A 138 -10.71 26.90 -1.22
C LYS A 138 -10.76 26.85 -2.74
N ARG A 139 -11.88 26.43 -3.31
CA ARG A 139 -12.07 26.29 -4.76
C ARG A 139 -13.39 26.88 -5.20
N ARG A 140 -13.39 27.52 -6.36
CA ARG A 140 -14.58 28.08 -6.99
C ARG A 140 -15.31 27.00 -7.77
N MET A 141 -16.62 26.93 -7.59
CA MET A 141 -17.46 25.93 -8.22
C MET A 141 -18.72 26.57 -8.80
N ILE A 142 -19.23 25.97 -9.87
CA ILE A 142 -20.49 26.35 -10.50
C ILE A 142 -21.37 25.12 -10.60
N ARG A 143 -22.60 25.24 -10.11
CA ARG A 143 -23.62 24.19 -10.29
C ARG A 143 -24.10 24.23 -11.73
N LEU A 144 -23.80 23.19 -12.51
CA LEU A 144 -24.14 23.17 -13.93
C LEU A 144 -25.65 22.99 -14.12
N ARG A 145 -26.34 24.01 -14.65
CA ARG A 145 -27.79 23.98 -14.94
C ARG A 145 -28.14 24.25 -16.39
N GLN A 146 -27.46 25.22 -17.00
CA GLN A 146 -27.72 25.61 -18.38
C GLN A 146 -26.44 26.09 -19.07
N VAL A 147 -26.29 25.72 -20.34
CA VAL A 147 -25.18 26.11 -21.20
C VAL A 147 -25.69 26.55 -22.57
N PHE A 148 -24.88 27.33 -23.27
CA PHE A 148 -25.13 27.71 -24.66
C PHE A 148 -24.02 27.22 -25.58
N ALA A 149 -24.39 27.02 -26.84
CA ALA A 149 -23.47 26.75 -27.93
C ALA A 149 -23.85 27.61 -29.13
N SER A 150 -22.99 28.58 -29.48
CA SER A 150 -23.17 29.41 -30.67
C SER A 150 -22.26 28.93 -31.80
N THR A 151 -22.82 28.41 -32.91
CA THR A 151 -22.01 27.83 -34.00
C THR A 151 -22.51 28.26 -35.39
N ALA A 152 -21.59 28.61 -36.30
CA ALA A 152 -21.95 28.92 -37.68
C ALA A 152 -22.46 27.67 -38.44
N ASP A 153 -23.51 27.79 -39.27
CA ASP A 153 -24.14 26.65 -39.99
C ASP A 153 -23.11 25.77 -40.71
N LYS A 154 -22.17 26.38 -41.45
CA LYS A 154 -21.12 25.65 -42.18
C LYS A 154 -20.23 24.79 -41.28
N ARG A 155 -19.93 25.23 -40.05
CA ARG A 155 -19.10 24.49 -39.08
C ARG A 155 -19.91 23.48 -38.27
N SER A 156 -21.22 23.67 -38.19
CA SER A 156 -22.11 22.79 -37.43
C SER A 156 -22.43 21.48 -38.14
N ARG A 157 -22.27 21.39 -39.46
CA ARG A 157 -22.62 20.19 -40.23
C ARG A 157 -21.56 19.10 -40.05
N ILE A 158 -22.01 17.88 -39.80
CA ILE A 158 -21.16 16.69 -39.77
C ILE A 158 -20.90 16.26 -41.22
N SER A 159 -19.64 16.02 -41.58
CA SER A 159 -19.24 15.44 -42.86
C SER A 159 -19.07 13.93 -42.72
N ASP A 160 -19.41 13.16 -43.78
CA ASP A 160 -19.27 11.68 -43.79
C ASP A 160 -17.82 11.19 -43.62
N ASP A 161 -16.81 12.06 -43.80
CA ASP A 161 -15.39 11.69 -43.76
C ASP A 161 -14.78 11.60 -42.34
N SER A 162 -15.51 11.99 -41.29
CA SER A 162 -15.02 11.92 -39.90
C SER A 162 -16.10 11.37 -38.97
N ASP A 163 -16.23 10.04 -38.95
CA ASP A 163 -17.08 9.31 -37.99
C ASP A 163 -16.41 9.21 -36.59
N ASP A 164 -15.16 9.66 -36.47
CA ASP A 164 -14.41 9.68 -35.22
C ASP A 164 -14.91 10.81 -34.31
N ARG A 165 -15.53 10.40 -33.20
CA ARG A 165 -15.87 11.27 -32.09
C ARG A 165 -14.62 11.45 -31.25
N ASP A 166 -14.08 12.66 -31.15
CA ASP A 166 -12.94 12.95 -30.30
C ASP A 166 -13.35 12.81 -28.82
N PRO A 167 -12.92 11.76 -28.09
CA PRO A 167 -13.34 11.55 -26.72
C PRO A 167 -12.49 12.43 -25.80
N VAL A 168 -13.11 13.42 -25.17
CA VAL A 168 -12.48 14.21 -24.10
C VAL A 168 -12.69 13.51 -22.75
N PHE A 169 -11.59 13.25 -22.04
CA PHE A 169 -11.65 12.59 -20.73
C PHE A 169 -11.52 13.61 -19.60
N TYR A 170 -12.50 13.62 -18.70
CA TYR A 170 -12.53 14.52 -17.55
C TYR A 170 -12.11 13.81 -16.25
N HIS A 171 -11.52 14.56 -15.32
CA HIS A 171 -11.30 14.11 -13.95
C HIS A 171 -12.56 14.37 -13.12
N LYS A 172 -13.38 13.31 -12.91
CA LYS A 172 -14.59 13.39 -12.10
C LYS A 172 -14.41 12.65 -10.78
N GLN A 173 -14.84 13.26 -9.69
CA GLN A 173 -14.80 12.66 -8.34
C GLN A 173 -16.18 12.81 -7.69
N MET A 174 -16.66 11.76 -7.03
CA MET A 174 -17.89 11.81 -6.24
C MET A 174 -17.53 11.83 -4.75
N LEU A 175 -17.89 12.91 -4.07
CA LEU A 175 -17.76 13.05 -2.63
C LEU A 175 -19.05 12.59 -1.96
N VAL A 176 -18.91 11.67 -1.00
CA VAL A 176 -20.02 11.07 -0.27
C VAL A 176 -19.94 11.52 1.18
N GLU A 177 -21.03 12.11 1.68
CA GLU A 177 -21.08 12.63 3.05
C GLU A 177 -22.44 12.34 3.71
N PHE A 178 -22.41 11.98 4.98
CA PHE A 178 -23.61 11.75 5.77
C PHE A 178 -23.32 11.96 7.26
N ASP A 179 -24.39 12.08 8.04
CA ASP A 179 -24.32 12.14 9.49
C ASP A 179 -24.61 10.76 10.09
N GLN A 180 -23.95 10.43 11.20
CA GLN A 180 -24.11 9.12 11.86
C GLN A 180 -25.57 8.84 12.27
N GLN A 181 -26.36 9.89 12.52
CA GLN A 181 -27.79 9.78 12.83
C GLN A 181 -28.63 9.23 11.66
N GLN A 182 -28.10 9.25 10.43
CA GLN A 182 -28.76 8.72 9.23
C GLN A 182 -28.55 7.22 9.04
N VAL A 183 -27.73 6.58 9.88
CA VAL A 183 -27.53 5.12 9.89
C VAL A 183 -28.78 4.44 10.45
N MET A 184 -29.55 3.79 9.59
CA MET A 184 -30.77 3.08 9.97
C MET A 184 -30.50 1.70 10.57
N ALA A 185 -29.57 0.97 9.94
CA ALA A 185 -29.15 -0.35 10.36
C ALA A 185 -27.72 -0.58 9.87
N ALA A 186 -26.91 -1.27 10.67
CA ALA A 186 -25.58 -1.67 10.30
C ALA A 186 -25.30 -3.10 10.77
N PHE A 187 -24.56 -3.84 9.96
CA PHE A 187 -24.17 -5.22 10.22
C PHE A 187 -22.68 -5.38 9.95
N LYS A 188 -22.02 -6.19 10.77
CA LYS A 188 -20.61 -6.57 10.61
C LYS A 188 -20.44 -8.06 10.77
N VAL A 189 -19.40 -8.62 10.17
CA VAL A 189 -18.99 -10.00 10.44
C VAL A 189 -18.32 -10.07 11.82
N ASP A 190 -18.78 -10.99 12.67
CA ASP A 190 -18.16 -11.33 13.96
C ASP A 190 -17.04 -12.36 13.77
N ALA A 191 -16.00 -11.95 13.04
CA ALA A 191 -14.79 -12.72 12.78
C ALA A 191 -13.67 -11.79 12.31
N ASP A 192 -12.46 -12.33 12.17
CA ASP A 192 -11.32 -11.63 11.54
C ASP A 192 -11.47 -11.56 10.00
N PHE A 193 -12.54 -10.89 9.58
CA PHE A 193 -12.88 -10.62 8.18
C PHE A 193 -13.57 -9.25 8.10
N PRO A 194 -12.89 -8.20 7.62
CA PRO A 194 -13.40 -6.83 7.65
C PRO A 194 -14.44 -6.60 6.53
N PHE A 195 -15.61 -7.21 6.72
CA PHE A 195 -16.79 -7.05 5.87
C PHE A 195 -17.98 -6.65 6.72
N GLY A 196 -18.75 -5.71 6.20
CA GLY A 196 -19.96 -5.21 6.84
C GLY A 196 -20.66 -4.22 5.94
N PHE A 197 -21.88 -3.84 6.30
CA PHE A 197 -22.65 -2.88 5.53
C PHE A 197 -23.60 -2.09 6.43
N ASP A 198 -23.83 -0.83 6.09
CA ASP A 198 -24.81 0.02 6.73
C ASP A 198 -25.76 0.67 5.72
N PHE A 199 -27.00 0.86 6.18
CA PHE A 199 -28.10 1.46 5.44
C PHE A 199 -28.25 2.90 5.88
N LEU A 200 -28.17 3.81 4.93
CA LEU A 200 -28.15 5.24 5.14
C LEU A 200 -29.44 5.83 4.56
N ALA A 201 -30.24 6.47 5.43
CA ALA A 201 -31.52 7.08 5.04
C ALA A 201 -31.32 8.31 4.15
N LYS A 202 -30.26 9.07 4.42
CA LYS A 202 -29.97 10.36 3.79
C LYS A 202 -28.47 10.54 3.66
N VAL A 203 -27.99 10.57 2.41
CA VAL A 203 -26.59 10.76 2.05
C VAL A 203 -26.51 11.90 1.04
N ASP A 204 -25.59 12.82 1.28
CA ASP A 204 -25.23 13.90 0.38
C ASP A 204 -24.18 13.42 -0.62
N PHE A 205 -24.54 13.46 -1.90
CA PHE A 205 -23.66 13.12 -3.02
C PHE A 205 -23.33 14.39 -3.78
N CYS A 206 -22.02 14.69 -3.90
CA CYS A 206 -21.53 15.79 -4.70
C CYS A 206 -20.54 15.27 -5.75
N GLU A 207 -20.94 15.26 -7.01
CA GLU A 207 -20.07 14.89 -8.12
C GLU A 207 -19.48 16.14 -8.75
N ILE A 208 -18.15 16.17 -8.85
CA ILE A 208 -17.38 17.33 -9.31
C ILE A 208 -16.59 16.94 -10.55
N ASN A 209 -16.63 17.78 -11.58
CA ASN A 209 -15.73 17.73 -12.72
C ASN A 209 -14.61 18.78 -12.55
N PHE A 210 -13.39 18.29 -12.39
CA PHE A 210 -12.18 19.08 -12.18
C PHE A 210 -11.49 19.55 -13.47
N GLY A 211 -12.12 19.35 -14.63
CA GLY A 211 -11.57 19.66 -15.93
C GLY A 211 -10.99 18.44 -16.65
N GLU A 212 -10.38 18.69 -17.80
CA GLU A 212 -9.76 17.66 -18.63
C GLU A 212 -8.60 16.97 -17.90
N LYS A 213 -8.43 15.67 -18.12
CA LYS A 213 -7.30 14.91 -17.56
C LYS A 213 -6.00 15.40 -18.19
N SER A 214 -5.10 15.92 -17.36
CA SER A 214 -3.83 16.51 -17.77
C SER A 214 -2.78 16.28 -16.68
N GLU A 215 -1.52 16.03 -17.06
CA GLU A 215 -0.39 16.01 -16.11
C GLU A 215 0.04 17.43 -15.69
N PHE A 216 -0.42 18.44 -16.42
CA PHE A 216 -0.15 19.84 -16.18
C PHE A 216 -1.26 20.48 -15.33
N GLY A 217 -0.88 21.22 -14.30
CA GLY A 217 -1.80 21.96 -13.42
C GLY A 217 -1.35 21.95 -11.97
N GLU A 218 -2.02 22.74 -11.14
CA GLU A 218 -1.84 22.72 -9.69
C GLU A 218 -2.29 21.37 -9.14
N LYS A 219 -1.41 20.69 -8.39
CA LYS A 219 -1.76 19.47 -7.67
C LYS A 219 -2.51 19.84 -6.40
N VAL A 220 -3.70 19.29 -6.24
CA VAL A 220 -4.56 19.57 -5.08
C VAL A 220 -5.02 18.26 -4.49
N ALA A 221 -4.76 18.08 -3.19
CA ALA A 221 -5.27 16.97 -2.42
C ALA A 221 -6.72 17.24 -2.01
N ILE A 222 -7.67 16.41 -2.45
CA ILE A 222 -9.05 16.41 -1.99
C ILE A 222 -9.49 14.98 -1.72
N ALA A 223 -9.99 14.73 -0.51
CA ALA A 223 -10.46 13.43 -0.05
C ALA A 223 -9.42 12.29 -0.20
N GLY A 224 -8.14 12.61 0.03
CA GLY A 224 -7.02 11.68 -0.03
C GLY A 224 -6.40 11.49 -1.41
N GLU A 225 -6.96 12.14 -2.44
CA GLU A 225 -6.48 12.03 -3.82
C GLU A 225 -5.80 13.33 -4.25
N GLU A 226 -4.48 13.25 -4.50
CA GLU A 226 -3.67 14.37 -4.99
C GLU A 226 -3.46 14.25 -6.50
N THR A 227 -4.17 15.09 -7.25
CA THR A 227 -4.13 15.10 -8.72
C THR A 227 -3.99 16.51 -9.26
N ALA A 228 -3.42 16.65 -10.45
CA ALA A 228 -3.40 17.91 -11.17
C ALA A 228 -4.83 18.24 -11.64
N ARG A 229 -5.34 19.41 -11.24
CA ARG A 229 -6.74 19.80 -11.47
C ARG A 229 -6.81 21.11 -12.23
N GLN A 230 -6.88 21.01 -13.56
CA GLN A 230 -6.84 22.15 -14.46
C GLN A 230 -8.03 23.10 -14.27
N GLY A 231 -9.24 22.57 -14.06
CA GLY A 231 -10.51 23.31 -14.01
C GLY A 231 -10.99 23.80 -15.37
N PHE A 232 -11.83 24.84 -15.35
CA PHE A 232 -12.37 25.53 -16.51
C PHE A 232 -12.15 27.04 -16.39
N ALA A 233 -12.19 27.75 -17.51
CA ALA A 233 -12.06 29.21 -17.54
C ALA A 233 -13.25 29.90 -18.23
N LEU A 234 -13.78 30.98 -17.65
CA LEU A 234 -14.88 31.77 -18.22
C LEU A 234 -14.87 33.24 -17.79
N CYS A 235 -15.65 34.07 -18.47
CA CYS A 235 -15.97 35.43 -18.01
C CYS A 235 -17.07 35.39 -16.93
N ARG A 236 -16.78 35.90 -15.73
CA ARG A 236 -17.70 35.95 -14.58
C ARG A 236 -19.06 36.63 -14.86
N VAL A 237 -19.11 37.54 -15.84
CA VAL A 237 -20.31 38.35 -16.13
C VAL A 237 -21.19 37.67 -17.19
N CYS A 238 -20.63 37.29 -18.33
CA CYS A 238 -21.41 36.72 -19.44
C CYS A 238 -21.35 35.19 -19.55
N GLY A 239 -20.43 34.55 -18.82
CA GLY A 239 -20.24 33.11 -18.82
C GLY A 239 -19.55 32.55 -20.07
N LYS A 240 -19.06 33.41 -21.00
CA LYS A 240 -18.31 32.94 -22.16
C LYS A 240 -17.05 32.21 -21.73
N VAL A 241 -16.87 31.01 -22.26
CA VAL A 241 -15.73 30.14 -22.01
C VAL A 241 -14.47 30.77 -22.61
N GLN A 242 -13.39 30.76 -21.84
CA GLN A 242 -12.09 31.25 -22.30
C GLN A 242 -11.22 30.07 -22.72
N GLU A 243 -10.62 30.16 -23.90
CA GLU A 243 -9.55 29.23 -24.27
C GLU A 243 -8.29 29.58 -23.46
N ARG A 244 -7.52 28.57 -23.04
CA ARG A 244 -6.34 28.76 -22.19
C ARG A 244 -5.11 29.33 -22.89
N ASN A 245 -5.19 29.57 -24.20
CA ASN A 245 -4.11 30.20 -24.97
C ASN A 245 -4.11 31.71 -24.70
N ASP A 246 -2.94 32.37 -24.81
CA ASP A 246 -2.73 33.82 -24.60
C ASP A 246 -3.44 34.71 -25.66
N GLY A 247 -4.71 34.45 -25.94
CA GLY A 247 -5.58 35.22 -26.82
C GLY A 247 -6.32 36.34 -26.08
N GLU A 248 -6.95 37.22 -26.85
CA GLU A 248 -7.83 38.25 -26.28
C GLU A 248 -9.05 37.60 -25.61
N PRO A 249 -9.48 38.10 -24.44
CA PRO A 249 -10.66 37.56 -23.74
C PRO A 249 -11.92 37.58 -24.59
N VAL A 250 -12.63 36.46 -24.60
CA VAL A 250 -13.84 36.26 -25.40
C VAL A 250 -15.08 36.62 -24.57
N HIS A 251 -15.91 37.50 -25.10
CA HIS A 251 -17.12 37.97 -24.43
C HIS A 251 -18.35 37.82 -25.32
N ASP A 252 -19.51 37.67 -24.69
CA ASP A 252 -20.79 37.85 -25.38
C ASP A 252 -20.94 39.32 -25.83
N PHE A 253 -21.69 39.55 -26.90
CA PHE A 253 -21.88 40.89 -27.47
C PHE A 253 -22.49 41.89 -26.47
N THR A 254 -23.30 41.42 -25.52
CA THR A 254 -23.92 42.29 -24.50
C THR A 254 -23.14 42.37 -23.19
N CYS A 255 -21.92 41.83 -23.14
CA CYS A 255 -21.15 41.80 -21.90
C CYS A 255 -20.58 43.19 -21.54
N THR A 256 -20.93 43.68 -20.35
CA THR A 256 -20.43 44.95 -19.81
C THR A 256 -18.92 44.94 -19.50
N ALA A 257 -18.33 43.76 -19.35
CA ALA A 257 -16.91 43.59 -19.05
C ALA A 257 -16.00 43.64 -20.30
N ARG A 258 -16.58 43.72 -21.50
CA ARG A 258 -15.83 43.70 -22.77
C ARG A 258 -14.92 44.91 -22.95
N ASP A 259 -15.36 46.09 -22.50
CA ASP A 259 -14.67 47.38 -22.70
C ASP A 259 -13.88 47.84 -21.46
N GLN A 260 -13.95 47.07 -20.36
CA GLN A 260 -13.21 47.32 -19.11
C GLN A 260 -11.98 46.40 -19.08
N GLU A 261 -10.91 46.74 -18.34
CA GLU A 261 -9.70 45.91 -18.17
C GLU A 261 -10.07 44.42 -18.01
N SER A 262 -9.97 43.67 -19.10
CA SER A 262 -10.77 42.46 -19.34
C SER A 262 -10.38 41.30 -18.42
N GLY A 263 -9.12 41.27 -17.96
CA GLY A 263 -8.59 40.23 -17.07
C GLY A 263 -9.26 40.16 -15.69
N LYS A 264 -9.75 41.27 -15.12
CA LYS A 264 -10.33 41.27 -13.75
C LYS A 264 -11.64 40.49 -13.62
N ASN A 265 -12.35 40.31 -14.74
CA ASN A 265 -13.62 39.61 -14.79
C ASN A 265 -13.49 38.18 -15.32
N LEU A 266 -12.27 37.69 -15.52
CA LEU A 266 -12.00 36.31 -15.88
C LEU A 266 -11.85 35.45 -14.64
N ILE A 267 -12.33 34.22 -14.77
CA ILE A 267 -12.15 33.16 -13.82
C ILE A 267 -11.29 32.14 -14.53
N ASP A 268 -10.04 32.03 -14.12
CA ASP A 268 -9.06 31.15 -14.79
C ASP A 268 -9.18 29.69 -14.34
N CYS A 269 -9.87 29.47 -13.22
CA CYS A 269 -10.13 28.13 -12.69
C CYS A 269 -11.40 28.13 -11.82
N PHE A 270 -12.36 27.32 -12.26
CA PHE A 270 -13.50 26.85 -11.49
C PHE A 270 -13.81 25.38 -11.84
N TYR A 271 -14.57 24.70 -10.99
CA TYR A 271 -15.04 23.35 -11.22
C TYR A 271 -16.56 23.31 -11.44
N LEU A 272 -17.01 22.31 -12.20
CA LEU A 272 -18.44 22.07 -12.36
C LEU A 272 -18.90 21.02 -11.37
N TYR A 273 -20.09 21.17 -10.81
CA TYR A 273 -20.62 20.16 -9.92
C TYR A 273 -22.13 19.97 -10.04
N ARG A 274 -22.57 18.82 -9.52
CA ARG A 274 -23.96 18.53 -9.20
C ARG A 274 -24.04 17.96 -7.78
N GLN A 275 -25.14 18.22 -7.10
CA GLN A 275 -25.37 17.74 -5.74
C GLN A 275 -26.82 17.27 -5.58
N PHE A 276 -27.00 16.10 -4.97
CA PHE A 276 -28.30 15.50 -4.70
C PHE A 276 -28.23 14.68 -3.41
N VAL A 277 -29.41 14.43 -2.82
CA VAL A 277 -29.53 13.69 -1.57
C VAL A 277 -30.38 12.45 -1.80
N SER A 278 -29.88 11.28 -1.37
CA SER A 278 -30.56 10.01 -1.59
C SER A 278 -30.26 8.96 -0.51
N GLU A 279 -30.91 7.81 -0.60
CA GLU A 279 -30.62 6.62 0.20
C GLU A 279 -29.42 5.85 -0.35
N ALA A 280 -28.68 5.17 0.54
CA ALA A 280 -27.53 4.36 0.15
C ALA A 280 -27.30 3.17 1.07
N ILE A 281 -26.59 2.17 0.55
CA ILE A 281 -25.97 1.07 1.29
C ILE A 281 -24.48 1.24 1.14
N ARG A 282 -23.75 1.42 2.24
CA ARG A 282 -22.30 1.48 2.22
C ARG A 282 -21.75 0.16 2.74
N ILE A 283 -20.95 -0.51 1.90
CA ILE A 283 -20.40 -1.85 2.13
C ILE A 283 -18.90 -1.70 2.40
N LEU A 284 -18.44 -2.05 3.59
CA LEU A 284 -17.02 -2.16 3.91
C LEU A 284 -16.43 -3.37 3.20
N LEU A 285 -15.42 -3.14 2.36
CA LEU A 285 -14.75 -4.20 1.62
C LEU A 285 -13.45 -4.62 2.35
N PRO A 286 -13.15 -5.93 2.43
CA PRO A 286 -11.89 -6.41 2.95
C PRO A 286 -10.69 -5.99 2.10
N VAL A 287 -9.53 -5.82 2.75
CA VAL A 287 -8.27 -5.48 2.08
C VAL A 287 -7.89 -6.51 1.01
N SER A 288 -8.22 -7.79 1.19
CA SER A 288 -8.00 -8.84 0.18
C SER A 288 -8.78 -8.62 -1.13
N ILE A 289 -9.93 -7.92 -1.07
CA ILE A 289 -10.74 -7.54 -2.23
C ILE A 289 -10.19 -6.28 -2.88
N ILE A 290 -9.61 -5.38 -2.08
CA ILE A 290 -9.20 -4.03 -2.50
C ILE A 290 -7.73 -3.97 -2.94
N ALA A 291 -6.83 -4.66 -2.25
CA ALA A 291 -5.39 -4.58 -2.43
C ALA A 291 -4.97 -5.36 -3.68
N GLY A 292 -4.45 -4.65 -4.67
CA GLY A 292 -3.66 -5.24 -5.75
C GLY A 292 -4.38 -5.58 -7.04
N SER A 293 -5.68 -5.29 -7.22
CA SER A 293 -6.29 -5.40 -8.55
C SER A 293 -7.60 -4.65 -8.68
N ASP A 294 -7.65 -3.66 -9.59
CA ASP A 294 -8.92 -3.14 -10.14
C ASP A 294 -9.83 -4.30 -10.55
N ARG A 295 -9.24 -5.44 -10.95
CA ARG A 295 -9.97 -6.63 -11.31
C ARG A 295 -10.92 -7.15 -10.24
N LYS A 296 -10.47 -7.27 -8.98
CA LYS A 296 -11.30 -7.83 -7.89
C LYS A 296 -12.48 -6.91 -7.60
N LEU A 297 -12.22 -5.61 -7.47
CA LEU A 297 -13.24 -4.60 -7.25
C LEU A 297 -14.24 -4.54 -8.42
N GLN A 298 -13.74 -4.50 -9.66
CA GLN A 298 -14.59 -4.41 -10.84
C GLN A 298 -15.47 -5.65 -11.00
N SER A 299 -14.91 -6.84 -10.72
CA SER A 299 -15.62 -8.13 -10.72
C SER A 299 -16.70 -8.20 -9.63
N PHE A 300 -16.40 -7.76 -8.41
CA PHE A 300 -17.35 -7.75 -7.30
C PHE A 300 -18.57 -6.86 -7.58
N ILE A 301 -18.35 -5.62 -8.02
CA ILE A 301 -19.44 -4.69 -8.35
C ILE A 301 -20.30 -5.22 -9.52
N ALA A 302 -19.68 -5.79 -10.56
CA ALA A 302 -20.43 -6.37 -11.69
C ALA A 302 -21.30 -7.54 -11.22
N ALA A 303 -20.78 -8.37 -10.31
CA ALA A 303 -21.52 -9.45 -9.69
C ALA A 303 -22.65 -8.94 -8.77
N LEU A 304 -22.42 -7.88 -8.00
CA LEU A 304 -23.44 -7.23 -7.18
C LEU A 304 -24.61 -6.71 -8.05
N GLN A 305 -24.30 -6.04 -9.16
CA GLN A 305 -25.31 -5.54 -10.11
C GLN A 305 -26.11 -6.67 -10.77
N LEU A 306 -25.46 -7.80 -11.12
CA LEU A 306 -26.16 -9.00 -11.57
C LEU A 306 -27.15 -9.52 -10.51
N GLY A 307 -26.71 -9.61 -9.25
CA GLY A 307 -27.55 -10.04 -8.12
C GLY A 307 -28.77 -9.14 -7.93
N LEU A 308 -28.57 -7.82 -7.96
CA LEU A 308 -29.65 -6.84 -7.84
C LEU A 308 -30.69 -6.99 -8.95
N LYS A 309 -30.24 -7.22 -10.19
CA LYS A 309 -31.15 -7.44 -11.33
C LYS A 309 -31.98 -8.71 -11.15
N LEU A 310 -31.37 -9.79 -10.67
CA LEU A 310 -32.05 -11.05 -10.42
C LEU A 310 -33.06 -10.94 -9.27
N LYS A 311 -32.72 -10.21 -8.21
CA LYS A 311 -33.58 -9.97 -7.06
C LYS A 311 -34.82 -9.15 -7.42
N PHE A 312 -34.63 -8.00 -8.07
CA PHE A 312 -35.73 -7.06 -8.33
C PHE A 312 -36.48 -7.30 -9.63
N ARG A 313 -35.88 -8.01 -10.61
CA ARG A 313 -36.48 -8.38 -11.91
C ARG A 313 -36.99 -7.20 -12.77
N GLY A 314 -36.73 -5.96 -12.36
CA GLY A 314 -37.10 -4.72 -13.04
C GLY A 314 -35.89 -3.96 -13.60
N LYS A 315 -36.12 -2.72 -14.06
CA LYS A 315 -35.04 -1.80 -14.44
C LYS A 315 -34.36 -1.27 -13.19
N ILE A 316 -33.08 -1.57 -13.03
CA ILE A 316 -32.25 -1.15 -11.89
C ILE A 316 -31.23 -0.07 -12.27
N ASP A 317 -31.40 0.60 -13.42
CA ASP A 317 -30.44 1.59 -13.95
C ASP A 317 -30.25 2.81 -13.02
N HIS A 318 -31.20 3.01 -12.10
CA HIS A 318 -31.16 4.03 -11.06
C HIS A 318 -30.30 3.64 -9.86
N LEU A 319 -29.95 2.36 -9.68
CA LEU A 319 -29.06 1.89 -8.63
C LEU A 319 -27.62 1.91 -9.15
N ARG A 320 -26.80 2.81 -8.59
CA ARG A 320 -25.41 3.02 -8.99
C ARG A 320 -24.47 2.78 -7.83
N THR A 321 -23.20 2.55 -8.16
CA THR A 321 -22.15 2.33 -7.17
C THR A 321 -21.04 3.37 -7.32
N THR A 322 -20.50 3.82 -6.19
CA THR A 322 -19.25 4.60 -6.15
C THR A 322 -18.32 4.04 -5.08
N VAL A 323 -17.02 4.26 -5.22
CA VAL A 323 -16.04 3.94 -4.18
C VAL A 323 -15.92 5.17 -3.27
N HIS A 324 -15.93 4.92 -1.97
CA HIS A 324 -15.74 5.93 -0.93
C HIS A 324 -14.61 5.50 -0.01
N GLU A 325 -13.74 6.42 0.40
CA GLU A 325 -12.61 6.12 1.26
C GLU A 325 -12.60 6.99 2.51
N GLU A 326 -12.35 6.37 3.67
CA GLU A 326 -12.24 7.08 4.95
C GLU A 326 -10.86 6.83 5.56
N PRO A 327 -10.15 7.87 6.02
CA PRO A 327 -8.89 7.68 6.74
C PRO A 327 -9.16 6.96 8.06
N LEU A 328 -8.30 6.00 8.42
CA LEU A 328 -8.28 5.42 9.75
C LEU A 328 -7.46 6.34 10.67
N ALA A 329 -7.95 6.57 11.89
CA ALA A 329 -7.20 7.34 12.89
C ALA A 329 -5.85 6.66 13.18
N ASP A 330 -4.79 7.46 13.29
CA ASP A 330 -3.43 7.03 13.64
C ASP A 330 -2.80 5.97 12.71
N SER A 331 -3.35 5.79 11.50
CA SER A 331 -2.84 4.86 10.50
C SER A 331 -2.79 5.49 9.11
N SER A 332 -1.86 5.00 8.29
CA SER A 332 -1.80 5.26 6.85
C SER A 332 -2.95 4.62 6.07
N PHE A 333 -3.67 3.68 6.70
CA PHE A 333 -4.72 2.90 6.08
C PHE A 333 -5.99 3.72 5.83
N ARG A 334 -6.59 3.51 4.65
CA ARG A 334 -7.89 4.08 4.28
C ARG A 334 -8.89 2.94 4.13
N ARG A 335 -9.97 2.98 4.90
CA ARG A 335 -11.08 2.04 4.71
C ARG A 335 -11.75 2.37 3.40
N LYS A 336 -11.85 1.38 2.50
CA LYS A 336 -12.63 1.54 1.28
C LYS A 336 -13.99 0.92 1.43
N TYR A 337 -14.98 1.67 0.99
CA TYR A 337 -16.35 1.26 0.96
C TYR A 337 -16.87 1.28 -0.46
N LEU A 338 -17.69 0.31 -0.80
CA LEU A 338 -18.55 0.39 -1.96
C LEU A 338 -19.89 0.98 -1.53
N VAL A 339 -20.23 2.15 -2.06
CA VAL A 339 -21.50 2.82 -1.79
C VAL A 339 -22.44 2.53 -2.95
N LEU A 340 -23.46 1.69 -2.70
CA LEU A 340 -24.60 1.47 -3.58
C LEU A 340 -25.68 2.51 -3.25
N TYR A 341 -26.06 3.35 -4.20
CA TYR A 341 -27.00 4.45 -3.97
C TYR A 341 -28.04 4.53 -5.09
N ASP A 342 -29.16 5.16 -4.76
CA ASP A 342 -30.20 5.47 -5.72
C ASP A 342 -29.98 6.86 -6.33
N THR A 343 -29.99 6.95 -7.66
CA THR A 343 -29.89 8.23 -8.39
C THR A 343 -31.16 9.08 -8.31
N VAL A 344 -32.29 8.52 -7.87
CA VAL A 344 -33.52 9.29 -7.64
C VAL A 344 -33.41 10.04 -6.30
N PRO A 345 -33.48 11.38 -6.28
CA PRO A 345 -33.50 12.17 -5.06
C PRO A 345 -34.58 11.67 -4.10
N GLY A 346 -34.20 11.49 -2.83
CA GLY A 346 -35.07 10.92 -1.79
C GLY A 346 -35.22 9.39 -1.81
N GLY A 347 -34.76 8.71 -2.87
CA GLY A 347 -34.77 7.26 -3.00
C GLY A 347 -36.08 6.65 -3.50
N THR A 348 -35.99 5.57 -4.28
CA THR A 348 -37.15 4.79 -4.73
C THR A 348 -37.68 3.82 -3.68
N GLY A 349 -36.92 3.58 -2.60
CA GLY A 349 -37.22 2.59 -1.57
C GLY A 349 -36.75 1.18 -1.92
N TYR A 350 -36.05 0.98 -3.05
CA TYR A 350 -35.42 -0.30 -3.39
C TYR A 350 -34.37 -0.69 -2.33
N LEU A 351 -33.56 0.27 -1.88
CA LEU A 351 -32.51 -0.01 -0.91
C LEU A 351 -33.07 -0.33 0.48
N LYS A 352 -34.22 0.24 0.85
CA LYS A 352 -34.95 -0.13 2.08
C LYS A 352 -35.36 -1.60 2.11
N GLN A 353 -35.65 -2.21 0.96
CA GLN A 353 -35.97 -3.64 0.90
C GLN A 353 -34.77 -4.53 1.20
N LEU A 354 -33.54 -4.00 1.10
CA LEU A 354 -32.31 -4.71 1.40
C LEU A 354 -31.84 -4.53 2.85
N MET A 355 -32.56 -3.75 3.67
CA MET A 355 -32.15 -3.29 5.00
C MET A 355 -31.84 -4.39 6.03
N GLY A 356 -32.29 -5.62 5.81
CA GLY A 356 -31.91 -6.75 6.66
C GLY A 356 -30.68 -7.49 6.12
N SER A 357 -29.94 -8.12 7.04
CA SER A 357 -28.71 -8.84 6.68
C SER A 357 -28.95 -9.95 5.66
N GLU A 358 -30.06 -10.66 5.79
CA GLU A 358 -30.42 -11.77 4.91
C GLU A 358 -30.68 -11.33 3.46
N GLN A 359 -31.24 -10.14 3.26
CA GLN A 359 -31.64 -9.66 1.94
C GLN A 359 -30.44 -9.29 1.07
N LEU A 360 -29.42 -8.63 1.64
CA LEU A 360 -28.19 -8.37 0.91
C LEU A 360 -27.43 -9.66 0.63
N MET A 361 -27.38 -10.60 1.59
CA MET A 361 -26.73 -11.90 1.37
C MET A 361 -27.44 -12.74 0.30
N GLU A 362 -28.77 -12.68 0.22
CA GLU A 362 -29.55 -13.31 -0.85
C GLU A 362 -29.19 -12.72 -2.23
N VAL A 363 -28.96 -11.40 -2.33
CA VAL A 363 -28.49 -10.77 -3.57
C VAL A 363 -27.14 -11.34 -4.02
N LEU A 364 -26.20 -11.51 -3.09
CA LEU A 364 -24.88 -12.11 -3.36
C LEU A 364 -25.00 -13.60 -3.75
N GLU A 365 -25.88 -14.35 -3.09
CA GLU A 365 -26.14 -15.76 -3.38
C GLU A 365 -26.74 -15.96 -4.78
N LEU A 366 -27.75 -15.14 -5.14
CA LEU A 366 -28.34 -15.15 -6.49
C LEU A 366 -27.29 -14.88 -7.57
N SER A 367 -26.38 -13.94 -7.30
CA SER A 367 -25.27 -13.66 -8.21
C SER A 367 -24.33 -14.86 -8.34
N LEU A 368 -23.88 -15.43 -7.21
CA LEU A 368 -22.98 -16.59 -7.20
C LEU A 368 -23.58 -17.77 -7.97
N ALA A 369 -24.86 -18.07 -7.74
CA ALA A 369 -25.57 -19.13 -8.43
C ALA A 369 -25.60 -18.89 -9.95
N ALA A 370 -25.95 -17.67 -10.38
CA ALA A 370 -26.01 -17.31 -11.80
C ALA A 370 -24.65 -17.37 -12.50
N LEU A 371 -23.57 -16.96 -11.82
CA LEU A 371 -22.20 -17.07 -12.34
C LEU A 371 -21.77 -18.53 -12.49
N LYS A 372 -22.03 -19.37 -11.47
CA LYS A 372 -21.71 -20.82 -11.50
C LYS A 372 -22.51 -21.59 -12.56
N SER A 373 -23.75 -21.19 -12.83
CA SER A 373 -24.60 -21.84 -13.83
C SER A 373 -24.44 -21.28 -15.26
N CYS A 374 -23.56 -20.30 -15.47
CA CYS A 374 -23.47 -19.63 -16.77
C CYS A 374 -22.91 -20.58 -17.85
N PRO A 375 -23.52 -20.66 -19.05
CA PRO A 375 -23.02 -21.52 -20.13
C PRO A 375 -21.59 -21.21 -20.58
N CYS A 376 -21.13 -19.97 -20.41
CA CYS A 376 -19.76 -19.58 -20.75
C CYS A 376 -18.71 -20.26 -19.86
N ASN A 377 -19.10 -21.02 -18.83
CA ASN A 377 -18.20 -21.83 -18.01
C ASN A 377 -17.68 -23.06 -18.77
N GLN A 378 -18.34 -23.44 -19.86
CA GLN A 378 -17.97 -24.60 -20.68
C GLN A 378 -17.06 -24.24 -21.86
N GLU A 379 -16.74 -22.95 -22.03
CA GLU A 379 -15.90 -22.45 -23.12
C GLU A 379 -14.47 -22.17 -22.61
N GLU A 380 -13.48 -22.90 -23.10
CA GLU A 380 -12.07 -22.68 -22.74
C GLU A 380 -11.61 -21.25 -23.09
N GLY A 381 -10.90 -20.61 -22.16
CA GLY A 381 -10.37 -19.26 -22.33
C GLY A 381 -11.38 -18.12 -22.11
N ARG A 382 -12.63 -18.42 -21.73
CA ARG A 382 -13.68 -17.41 -21.51
C ARG A 382 -13.96 -17.17 -20.02
N ASP A 383 -13.61 -15.98 -19.55
CA ASP A 383 -13.72 -15.54 -18.15
C ASP A 383 -14.84 -14.49 -17.94
N GLY A 384 -15.94 -14.66 -18.66
CA GLY A 384 -17.10 -13.77 -18.59
C GLY A 384 -17.83 -13.60 -19.93
N CYS A 385 -19.08 -13.14 -19.87
CA CYS A 385 -19.86 -12.79 -21.05
C CYS A 385 -20.93 -11.72 -20.72
N TYR A 386 -21.59 -11.18 -21.74
CA TYR A 386 -22.69 -10.21 -21.57
C TYR A 386 -23.93 -10.80 -20.89
N ARG A 387 -24.07 -12.13 -20.80
CA ARG A 387 -25.18 -12.75 -20.06
C ARG A 387 -24.95 -12.75 -18.55
N CYS A 388 -23.68 -12.73 -18.12
CA CYS A 388 -23.32 -12.77 -16.70
C CYS A 388 -22.74 -11.43 -16.19
N LEU A 389 -21.62 -10.94 -16.74
CA LEU A 389 -20.86 -9.83 -16.13
C LEU A 389 -20.72 -8.61 -17.03
N PHE A 390 -20.41 -8.79 -18.32
CA PHE A 390 -20.01 -7.67 -19.18
C PHE A 390 -21.14 -6.68 -19.50
N ALA A 391 -22.41 -7.08 -19.32
CA ALA A 391 -23.55 -6.17 -19.49
C ALA A 391 -23.60 -5.04 -18.45
N TYR A 392 -22.86 -5.17 -17.36
CA TYR A 392 -22.90 -4.23 -16.23
C TYR A 392 -21.68 -3.29 -16.19
N ARG A 393 -20.84 -3.30 -17.23
CA ARG A 393 -19.61 -2.51 -17.29
C ARG A 393 -19.46 -1.71 -18.58
N ASN A 394 -18.82 -0.56 -18.42
CA ASN A 394 -18.33 0.23 -19.54
C ASN A 394 -17.18 -0.52 -20.22
N SER A 395 -17.02 -0.32 -21.52
CA SER A 395 -16.00 -1.01 -22.32
C SER A 395 -14.57 -0.85 -21.80
N TYR A 396 -14.30 0.26 -21.14
CA TYR A 396 -13.02 0.55 -20.52
C TYR A 396 -12.64 -0.43 -19.39
N HIS A 397 -13.60 -0.86 -18.55
CA HIS A 397 -13.36 -1.74 -17.40
C HIS A 397 -13.66 -3.22 -17.69
N MET A 398 -14.07 -3.57 -18.91
CA MET A 398 -14.28 -4.96 -19.30
C MET A 398 -13.02 -5.84 -19.17
N PRO A 399 -11.80 -5.38 -19.52
CA PRO A 399 -10.57 -6.17 -19.35
C PRO A 399 -10.26 -6.53 -17.89
N GLU A 400 -10.75 -5.72 -16.96
CA GLU A 400 -10.58 -5.90 -15.52
C GLU A 400 -11.74 -6.71 -14.92
N THR A 401 -12.70 -7.22 -15.69
CA THR A 401 -13.82 -7.98 -15.13
C THR A 401 -13.62 -9.47 -15.34
N SER A 402 -13.66 -10.24 -14.26
CA SER A 402 -13.44 -11.70 -14.25
C SER A 402 -14.56 -12.42 -13.52
N ARG A 403 -15.09 -13.46 -14.16
CA ARG A 403 -16.09 -14.34 -13.56
C ARG A 403 -15.50 -15.16 -12.44
N ASP A 404 -14.34 -15.75 -12.66
CA ASP A 404 -13.78 -16.70 -11.70
C ASP A 404 -13.38 -15.96 -10.42
N THR A 405 -12.79 -14.76 -10.56
CA THR A 405 -12.55 -13.85 -9.42
C THR A 405 -13.85 -13.45 -8.71
N ALA A 406 -14.93 -13.13 -9.43
CA ALA A 406 -16.21 -12.81 -8.81
C ALA A 406 -16.78 -14.00 -8.01
N ILE A 407 -16.68 -15.23 -8.53
CA ILE A 407 -17.14 -16.44 -7.86
C ILE A 407 -16.38 -16.66 -6.55
N GLU A 408 -15.05 -16.53 -6.58
CA GLU A 408 -14.20 -16.65 -5.40
C GLU A 408 -14.59 -15.65 -4.31
N LEU A 409 -14.69 -14.36 -4.66
CA LEU A 409 -15.03 -13.29 -3.73
C LEU A 409 -16.41 -13.46 -3.11
N LEU A 410 -17.42 -13.79 -3.93
CA LEU A 410 -18.77 -14.03 -3.44
C LEU A 410 -18.84 -15.26 -2.53
N ALA A 411 -18.14 -16.33 -2.88
CA ALA A 411 -18.09 -17.53 -2.05
C ALA A 411 -17.46 -17.23 -0.69
N GLU A 412 -16.32 -16.54 -0.66
CA GLU A 412 -15.64 -16.14 0.58
C GLU A 412 -16.55 -15.29 1.48
N ILE A 413 -17.23 -14.28 0.93
CA ILE A 413 -18.14 -13.43 1.71
C ILE A 413 -19.34 -14.25 2.25
N LEU A 414 -19.89 -15.15 1.45
CA LEU A 414 -21.06 -15.97 1.82
C LEU A 414 -20.74 -17.00 2.92
N GLU A 415 -19.49 -17.41 3.12
CA GLU A 415 -19.08 -18.26 4.25
C GLU A 415 -19.38 -17.61 5.61
N TYR A 416 -19.38 -16.27 5.68
CA TYR A 416 -19.63 -15.51 6.90
C TYR A 416 -21.09 -15.11 7.09
N ARG A 417 -22.03 -15.57 6.25
CA ARG A 417 -23.46 -15.25 6.32
C ARG A 417 -24.05 -15.43 7.72
N ASN A 418 -23.74 -16.56 8.36
CA ASN A 418 -24.26 -16.91 9.69
C ASN A 418 -23.52 -16.22 10.84
N ARG A 419 -22.51 -15.39 10.56
CA ARG A 419 -21.72 -14.63 11.54
C ARG A 419 -21.96 -13.12 11.46
N LEU A 420 -22.97 -12.68 10.72
CA LEU A 420 -23.36 -11.28 10.66
C LEU A 420 -24.08 -10.87 11.94
N VAL A 421 -23.55 -9.88 12.63
CA VAL A 421 -24.11 -9.30 13.86
C VAL A 421 -24.44 -7.82 13.63
N ARG A 422 -25.47 -7.33 14.33
CA ARG A 422 -25.86 -5.92 14.27
C ARG A 422 -24.82 -5.06 15.00
N THR A 423 -24.52 -3.89 14.44
CA THR A 423 -23.64 -2.86 15.03
C THR A 423 -24.29 -1.49 14.91
N GLU A 424 -23.78 -0.48 15.60
CA GLU A 424 -24.28 0.90 15.49
C GLU A 424 -23.79 1.57 14.20
N ASN A 425 -22.53 1.38 13.84
CA ASN A 425 -21.93 1.89 12.61
C ASN A 425 -20.73 1.01 12.19
N LEU A 426 -20.26 1.21 10.95
CA LEU A 426 -19.05 0.55 10.44
C LEU A 426 -17.75 1.25 10.87
N GLY A 427 -17.84 2.47 11.42
CA GLY A 427 -16.70 3.28 11.87
C GLY A 427 -15.89 2.63 13.00
N ASN A 428 -16.54 1.80 13.83
CA ASN A 428 -15.90 1.12 14.96
C ASN A 428 -15.50 -0.33 14.65
N ILE A 429 -15.59 -0.78 13.39
CA ILE A 429 -15.07 -2.10 13.03
C ILE A 429 -13.55 -2.04 13.17
N SER A 430 -13.03 -2.66 14.25
CA SER A 430 -11.61 -2.93 14.37
C SER A 430 -11.20 -3.69 13.12
N MET A 431 -10.34 -3.09 12.31
CA MET A 431 -9.58 -3.80 11.29
C MET A 431 -8.52 -4.65 12.02
N ASN A 432 -8.94 -5.48 12.98
CA ASN A 432 -8.08 -6.38 13.75
C ASN A 432 -7.65 -7.59 12.89
N THR A 433 -7.63 -7.41 11.58
CA THR A 433 -6.70 -8.13 10.72
C THR A 433 -5.33 -7.68 11.16
N LEU A 434 -4.42 -8.60 11.48
CA LEU A 434 -3.01 -8.28 11.79
C LEU A 434 -2.23 -7.66 10.60
N ILE A 435 -2.96 -7.15 9.62
CA ILE A 435 -2.54 -6.47 8.42
C ILE A 435 -2.95 -5.00 8.64
N GLU A 436 -1.99 -4.14 8.91
CA GLU A 436 -2.22 -2.72 9.23
C GLU A 436 -2.05 -1.82 7.99
N SER A 437 -1.50 -2.34 6.90
CA SER A 437 -1.27 -1.61 5.65
C SER A 437 -1.69 -2.37 4.39
N GLU A 438 -1.97 -1.63 3.31
CA GLU A 438 -2.19 -2.24 1.99
C GLU A 438 -0.95 -3.01 1.53
N LEU A 439 0.25 -2.55 1.89
CA LEU A 439 1.49 -3.19 1.52
C LEU A 439 1.67 -4.57 2.18
N GLU A 440 1.27 -4.72 3.45
CA GLU A 440 1.23 -6.03 4.14
C GLU A 440 0.29 -7.02 3.45
N ALA A 441 -0.90 -6.59 3.04
CA ALA A 441 -1.82 -7.43 2.30
C ALA A 441 -1.25 -7.84 0.94
N ARG A 442 -0.66 -6.89 0.22
CA ARG A 442 0.00 -7.14 -1.07
C ARG A 442 1.19 -8.08 -0.91
N PHE A 443 1.94 -7.97 0.17
CA PHE A 443 3.07 -8.85 0.46
C PHE A 443 2.61 -10.30 0.63
N LEU A 444 1.56 -10.55 1.42
CA LEU A 444 1.00 -11.89 1.59
C LEU A 444 0.46 -12.46 0.27
N GLU A 445 -0.16 -11.63 -0.55
CA GLU A 445 -0.65 -12.04 -1.87
C GLU A 445 0.52 -12.30 -2.85
N ALA A 446 1.57 -11.49 -2.79
CA ALA A 446 2.78 -11.69 -3.58
C ALA A 446 3.47 -13.02 -3.21
N LEU A 447 3.48 -13.38 -1.92
CA LEU A 447 3.94 -14.70 -1.47
C LEU A 447 3.09 -15.83 -2.08
N ARG A 448 1.76 -15.69 -2.15
CA ARG A 448 0.87 -16.70 -2.76
C ARG A 448 1.11 -16.89 -4.25
N GLN A 449 1.28 -15.79 -4.99
CA GLN A 449 1.40 -15.80 -6.45
C GLN A 449 2.83 -16.03 -6.94
N PHE A 450 3.81 -16.13 -6.04
CA PHE A 450 5.19 -16.29 -6.44
C PHE A 450 5.45 -17.65 -7.10
N HIS A 451 5.61 -17.63 -8.42
CA HIS A 451 5.91 -18.80 -9.24
C HIS A 451 7.25 -18.63 -9.95
N ALA A 452 8.36 -18.75 -9.22
CA ALA A 452 9.69 -18.86 -9.84
C ALA A 452 10.11 -20.33 -9.96
N ALA A 453 10.35 -20.80 -11.19
CA ALA A 453 10.90 -22.12 -11.49
C ALA A 453 10.15 -23.30 -10.85
N GLU A 454 8.81 -23.32 -10.98
CA GLU A 454 7.92 -24.37 -10.42
C GLU A 454 8.08 -24.60 -8.91
N LEU A 455 8.57 -23.60 -8.15
CA LEU A 455 8.64 -23.68 -6.70
C LEU A 455 7.21 -23.71 -6.12
N PRO A 456 6.77 -24.79 -5.47
CA PRO A 456 5.46 -24.80 -4.82
C PRO A 456 5.51 -23.88 -3.61
N VAL A 457 4.69 -22.82 -3.64
CA VAL A 457 4.45 -21.95 -2.50
C VAL A 457 3.01 -22.14 -2.04
N ALA A 458 2.82 -22.37 -0.74
CA ALA A 458 1.50 -22.49 -0.15
C ALA A 458 1.43 -21.63 1.11
N LEU A 459 0.49 -20.70 1.15
CA LEU A 459 0.23 -19.84 2.29
C LEU A 459 -1.17 -20.11 2.83
N LYS A 460 -1.29 -20.42 4.12
CA LYS A 460 -2.56 -20.66 4.81
C LYS A 460 -2.60 -19.85 6.10
N LYS A 461 -3.80 -19.46 6.54
CA LYS A 461 -3.98 -18.87 7.88
C LYS A 461 -3.72 -19.94 8.94
N ASP A 462 -3.06 -19.57 10.02
CA ASP A 462 -2.76 -20.44 11.16
C ASP A 462 -2.68 -19.63 12.46
N VAL A 463 -2.52 -20.29 13.60
CA VAL A 463 -2.28 -19.64 14.90
C VAL A 463 -0.78 -19.72 15.22
N VAL A 464 -0.15 -18.57 15.43
CA VAL A 464 1.29 -18.46 15.73
C VAL A 464 1.44 -17.72 17.05
N ASN A 465 2.09 -18.35 18.04
CA ASN A 465 2.29 -17.77 19.38
C ASN A 465 0.98 -17.28 20.05
N GLY A 466 -0.13 -18.00 19.85
CA GLY A 466 -1.43 -17.67 20.46
C GLY A 466 -2.19 -16.51 19.80
N LYS A 467 -1.65 -15.92 18.72
CA LYS A 467 -2.35 -14.92 17.89
C LYS A 467 -2.52 -15.41 16.45
N PRO A 468 -3.46 -14.85 15.65
CA PRO A 468 -3.57 -15.26 14.27
C PRO A 468 -2.29 -14.89 13.47
N GLY A 469 -1.93 -15.73 12.52
CA GLY A 469 -0.74 -15.62 11.69
C GLY A 469 -0.88 -16.48 10.44
N TYR A 470 0.24 -16.86 9.83
CA TYR A 470 0.22 -17.66 8.61
C TYR A 470 1.24 -18.80 8.64
N PHE A 471 0.84 -19.93 8.09
CA PHE A 471 1.74 -21.02 7.73
C PHE A 471 2.14 -20.87 6.26
N LEU A 472 3.43 -20.75 6.00
CA LEU A 472 4.02 -20.62 4.68
C LEU A 472 4.88 -21.85 4.38
N LYS A 473 4.60 -22.54 3.28
CA LYS A 473 5.47 -23.58 2.73
C LYS A 473 6.15 -23.04 1.47
N VAL A 474 7.48 -23.08 1.43
CA VAL A 474 8.31 -22.68 0.28
C VAL A 474 9.16 -23.89 -0.13
N GLY A 475 8.78 -24.58 -1.21
CA GLY A 475 9.41 -25.85 -1.56
C GLY A 475 9.23 -26.89 -0.45
N GLU A 476 10.35 -27.41 0.07
CA GLU A 476 10.35 -28.38 1.18
C GLU A 476 10.40 -27.73 2.57
N ARG A 477 10.57 -26.41 2.65
CA ARG A 477 10.68 -25.69 3.92
C ARG A 477 9.33 -25.13 4.36
N ALA A 478 9.08 -25.17 5.65
CA ALA A 478 7.86 -24.70 6.27
C ALA A 478 8.18 -23.63 7.32
N TYR A 479 7.37 -22.57 7.33
CA TYR A 479 7.57 -21.38 8.13
C TYR A 479 6.26 -20.92 8.78
N TYR A 480 6.38 -20.30 9.94
CA TYR A 480 5.33 -19.49 10.55
C TYR A 480 5.65 -18.02 10.36
N LEU A 481 4.67 -17.26 9.87
CA LEU A 481 4.71 -15.82 9.71
C LEU A 481 3.88 -15.22 10.83
N GLU A 482 4.57 -14.58 11.77
CA GLU A 482 3.96 -13.86 12.86
C GLU A 482 3.85 -12.38 12.47
N PRO A 483 2.65 -11.83 12.29
CA PRO A 483 2.49 -10.42 12.00
C PRO A 483 2.70 -9.56 13.25
N GLN A 484 3.10 -8.31 13.05
CA GLN A 484 3.06 -7.25 14.06
C GLN A 484 3.80 -7.65 15.36
N VAL A 485 5.12 -7.80 15.27
CA VAL A 485 5.97 -8.27 16.38
C VAL A 485 6.75 -7.11 16.96
N GLU A 486 6.56 -6.86 18.26
CA GLU A 486 7.37 -5.92 19.02
C GLU A 486 8.75 -6.51 19.30
N LEU A 487 9.79 -5.74 18.97
CA LEU A 487 11.19 -6.07 19.19
C LEU A 487 11.80 -4.97 20.07
N GLY A 488 12.42 -5.37 21.17
CA GLY A 488 13.04 -4.46 22.13
C GLY A 488 14.02 -5.17 23.04
N GLU A 489 14.29 -4.62 24.23
CA GLU A 489 15.32 -5.15 25.12
C GLU A 489 15.07 -6.61 25.53
N LEU A 490 13.79 -7.00 25.74
CA LEU A 490 13.40 -8.37 26.07
C LEU A 490 13.75 -9.37 24.96
N THR A 491 13.77 -8.93 23.70
CA THR A 491 14.18 -9.75 22.55
C THR A 491 15.66 -9.56 22.21
N GLY A 492 16.42 -8.82 23.02
CA GLY A 492 17.84 -8.50 22.79
C GLY A 492 18.09 -7.39 21.77
N VAL A 493 17.07 -6.61 21.39
CA VAL A 493 17.18 -5.53 20.41
C VAL A 493 17.28 -4.18 21.14
N ALA A 494 18.36 -3.44 20.90
CA ALA A 494 18.67 -2.21 21.65
C ALA A 494 17.77 -1.02 21.30
N VAL A 495 17.22 -0.97 20.08
CA VAL A 495 16.33 0.10 19.63
C VAL A 495 14.94 -0.50 19.42
N PRO A 496 13.92 -0.11 20.21
CA PRO A 496 12.57 -0.61 20.05
C PRO A 496 12.04 -0.42 18.63
N SER A 497 11.43 -1.46 18.09
CA SER A 497 10.83 -1.45 16.76
C SER A 497 9.70 -2.46 16.69
N ARG A 498 8.77 -2.22 15.77
CA ARG A 498 7.66 -3.12 15.49
C ARG A 498 7.81 -3.63 14.06
N ALA A 499 7.98 -4.92 13.91
CA ALA A 499 8.13 -5.57 12.61
C ALA A 499 6.78 -5.92 12.01
N ASP A 500 6.63 -5.74 10.70
CA ASP A 500 5.41 -6.11 9.98
C ASP A 500 5.18 -7.62 10.02
N PHE A 501 6.24 -8.40 9.78
CA PHE A 501 6.22 -9.85 9.95
C PHE A 501 7.54 -10.38 10.53
N VAL A 502 7.47 -11.45 11.31
CA VAL A 502 8.63 -12.27 11.67
C VAL A 502 8.41 -13.69 11.16
N ILE A 503 9.28 -14.13 10.25
CA ILE A 503 9.26 -15.45 9.62
C ILE A 503 10.17 -16.39 10.43
N ARG A 504 9.59 -17.47 10.95
CA ARG A 504 10.30 -18.52 11.72
C ARG A 504 10.16 -19.86 11.04
N LEU A 505 11.18 -20.70 11.05
CA LEU A 505 11.05 -22.09 10.62
C LEU A 505 10.10 -22.85 11.53
N ALA A 506 9.23 -23.66 10.94
CA ALA A 506 8.25 -24.46 11.68
C ALA A 506 8.88 -25.64 12.44
N ARG A 507 10.09 -26.06 12.06
CA ARG A 507 10.84 -27.13 12.73
C ARG A 507 12.04 -26.53 13.46
N VAL A 508 12.11 -26.76 14.77
CA VAL A 508 13.09 -26.17 15.70
C VAL A 508 14.52 -26.73 15.52
N GLN A 509 14.68 -27.88 14.83
CA GLN A 509 15.97 -28.56 14.67
C GLN A 509 16.94 -27.86 13.68
N ASP A 510 16.48 -26.88 12.90
CA ASP A 510 17.33 -26.09 12.01
C ASP A 510 17.78 -24.81 12.74
N ALA A 511 19.08 -24.64 13.00
CA ALA A 511 19.67 -23.45 13.64
C ALA A 511 19.71 -22.22 12.70
N VAL A 512 18.53 -21.79 12.23
CA VAL A 512 18.38 -20.66 11.30
C VAL A 512 17.71 -19.50 12.04
N LYS A 513 18.35 -18.32 11.96
CA LYS A 513 17.84 -17.08 12.59
C LYS A 513 16.48 -16.71 11.97
N PRO A 514 15.50 -16.26 12.78
CA PRO A 514 14.26 -15.71 12.25
C PRO A 514 14.50 -14.51 11.33
N VAL A 515 13.65 -14.34 10.33
CA VAL A 515 13.71 -13.22 9.39
C VAL A 515 12.66 -12.19 9.79
N VAL A 516 13.11 -11.01 10.19
CA VAL A 516 12.29 -9.83 10.48
C VAL A 516 12.04 -9.10 9.17
N VAL A 517 10.78 -8.89 8.79
CA VAL A 517 10.39 -8.23 7.54
C VAL A 517 9.81 -6.86 7.86
N PHE A 518 10.34 -5.85 7.16
CA PHE A 518 9.78 -4.51 7.12
C PHE A 518 9.25 -4.19 5.72
N LEU A 519 8.07 -3.61 5.66
CA LEU A 519 7.31 -3.26 4.47
C LEU A 519 7.12 -1.75 4.42
N ASP A 520 8.06 -1.05 3.78
CA ASP A 520 8.14 0.40 3.87
C ASP A 520 7.57 1.10 2.62
N GLY A 521 6.59 1.97 2.84
CA GLY A 521 6.14 2.94 1.84
C GLY A 521 6.87 4.27 1.99
N LEU A 522 7.63 4.72 0.97
CA LEU A 522 8.42 5.96 1.07
C LEU A 522 7.59 7.15 1.58
N THR A 523 6.33 7.30 1.14
CA THR A 523 5.43 8.37 1.60
C THR A 523 5.34 8.50 3.12
N TYR A 524 5.42 7.39 3.87
CA TYR A 524 5.30 7.37 5.32
C TYR A 524 6.66 7.31 6.04
N HIS A 525 7.67 6.77 5.36
CA HIS A 525 9.02 6.58 5.93
C HIS A 525 9.99 7.71 5.58
N ARG A 526 9.62 8.60 4.65
CA ARG A 526 10.47 9.71 4.14
C ARG A 526 11.11 10.53 5.25
N ASP A 527 10.39 10.87 6.32
CA ASP A 527 10.91 11.75 7.36
C ASP A 527 11.59 11.01 8.53
N ARG A 528 11.63 9.67 8.49
CA ARG A 528 12.17 8.81 9.55
C ARG A 528 13.18 7.77 9.06
N VAL A 529 13.70 7.91 7.82
CA VAL A 529 14.68 6.99 7.20
C VAL A 529 15.86 6.67 8.13
N GLY A 530 16.40 7.67 8.84
CA GLY A 530 17.50 7.47 9.79
C GLY A 530 17.13 6.59 10.99
N LEU A 531 15.97 6.84 11.62
CA LEU A 531 15.48 6.03 12.74
C LEU A 531 15.17 4.59 12.28
N ASP A 532 14.54 4.46 11.12
CA ASP A 532 14.22 3.17 10.51
C ASP A 532 15.48 2.34 10.26
N MET A 533 16.54 2.97 9.77
CA MET A 533 17.82 2.30 9.57
C MET A 533 18.48 1.92 10.90
N ALA A 534 18.42 2.78 11.91
CA ALA A 534 18.95 2.48 13.25
C ALA A 534 18.24 1.27 13.88
N GLN A 535 16.92 1.16 13.73
CA GLN A 535 16.14 -0.01 14.17
C GLN A 535 16.61 -1.29 13.47
N ARG A 536 16.77 -1.27 12.15
CA ARG A 536 17.27 -2.41 11.36
C ARG A 536 18.68 -2.80 11.79
N MET A 537 19.55 -1.82 11.99
CA MET A 537 20.90 -2.05 12.50
C MET A 537 20.87 -2.67 13.89
N ALA A 538 20.02 -2.19 14.81
CA ALA A 538 19.88 -2.79 16.15
C ALA A 538 19.44 -4.26 16.10
N ILE A 539 18.54 -4.61 15.18
CA ILE A 539 18.06 -5.98 15.01
C ILE A 539 19.17 -6.89 14.47
N VAL A 540 19.87 -6.48 13.41
CA VAL A 540 20.99 -7.28 12.85
C VAL A 540 22.12 -7.40 13.88
N GLN A 541 22.46 -6.31 14.57
CA GLN A 541 23.52 -6.26 15.57
C GLN A 541 23.14 -6.93 16.90
N SER A 542 21.89 -7.37 17.08
CA SER A 542 21.54 -8.28 18.18
C SER A 542 22.15 -9.68 18.00
N GLY A 543 22.56 -10.03 16.78
CA GLY A 543 23.02 -11.37 16.42
C GLY A 543 21.90 -12.41 16.31
N LYS A 544 20.65 -12.09 16.68
CA LYS A 544 19.54 -13.07 16.78
C LYS A 544 18.67 -13.18 15.54
N TYR A 545 18.71 -12.19 14.63
CA TYR A 545 17.75 -12.05 13.53
C TYR A 545 18.45 -11.70 12.21
N HIS A 546 17.84 -12.11 11.10
CA HIS A 546 18.02 -11.47 9.80
C HIS A 546 16.92 -10.42 9.57
N VAL A 547 17.19 -9.41 8.75
CA VAL A 547 16.24 -8.35 8.42
C VAL A 547 16.01 -8.30 6.91
N TRP A 548 14.77 -8.17 6.47
CA TRP A 548 14.44 -7.96 5.07
C TRP A 548 13.56 -6.73 4.91
N SER A 549 14.06 -5.70 4.24
CA SER A 549 13.29 -4.50 3.93
C SER A 549 12.77 -4.58 2.49
N LEU A 550 11.46 -4.40 2.31
CA LEU A 550 10.80 -4.41 1.02
C LEU A 550 10.03 -3.11 0.84
N SER A 551 10.22 -2.47 -0.30
CA SER A 551 9.41 -1.32 -0.68
C SER A 551 8.09 -1.74 -1.32
N TRP A 552 7.18 -0.78 -1.51
CA TRP A 552 6.00 -0.95 -2.35
C TRP A 552 6.32 -1.56 -3.72
N TYR A 553 7.40 -1.09 -4.35
CA TYR A 553 7.76 -1.49 -5.71
C TYR A 553 8.34 -2.90 -5.78
N ASP A 554 9.06 -3.34 -4.74
CA ASP A 554 9.56 -4.72 -4.65
C ASP A 554 8.41 -5.72 -4.63
N VAL A 555 7.35 -5.42 -3.87
CA VAL A 555 6.15 -6.25 -3.79
C VAL A 555 5.33 -6.14 -5.07
N GLN A 556 5.20 -4.93 -5.63
CA GLN A 556 4.39 -4.70 -6.83
C GLN A 556 4.97 -5.38 -8.08
N ASP A 557 6.29 -5.53 -8.17
CA ASP A 557 6.98 -6.18 -9.29
C ASP A 557 6.58 -7.66 -9.49
N VAL A 558 5.99 -8.30 -8.48
CA VAL A 558 5.43 -9.66 -8.56
C VAL A 558 4.16 -9.68 -9.41
N PHE A 559 3.33 -8.65 -9.31
CA PHE A 559 2.05 -8.55 -10.03
C PHE A 559 2.22 -7.90 -11.40
N VAL A 560 2.93 -6.77 -11.45
CA VAL A 560 3.15 -5.97 -12.65
C VAL A 560 4.60 -5.55 -12.68
N LYS A 561 5.33 -5.94 -13.72
CA LYS A 561 6.75 -5.63 -13.83
C LYS A 561 7.00 -4.13 -13.77
N GLN A 562 7.83 -3.73 -12.83
CA GLN A 562 8.20 -2.33 -12.60
C GLN A 562 9.50 -2.02 -13.33
N GLN A 563 9.58 -0.86 -13.97
CA GLN A 563 10.79 -0.40 -14.64
C GLN A 563 11.55 0.60 -13.75
N ASN A 564 12.88 0.49 -13.68
CA ASN A 564 13.79 1.45 -13.07
C ASN A 564 13.41 1.92 -11.65
N PHE A 565 12.85 1.04 -10.81
CA PHE A 565 12.37 1.40 -9.47
C PHE A 565 13.43 1.26 -8.37
N CYS A 566 14.62 0.76 -8.70
CA CYS A 566 15.70 0.48 -7.76
C CYS A 566 17.04 0.84 -8.43
N ARG A 567 17.85 1.68 -7.79
CA ARG A 567 19.22 1.95 -8.25
C ARG A 567 20.05 0.67 -8.03
N ASP A 568 20.75 0.23 -9.08
CA ASP A 568 21.54 -1.00 -8.98
C ASP A 568 22.94 -0.71 -8.42
N TYR A 569 23.06 -0.74 -7.09
CA TYR A 569 24.35 -0.68 -6.43
C TYR A 569 25.08 -2.01 -6.38
N LEU A 570 24.46 -3.12 -6.82
CA LEU A 570 25.08 -4.45 -6.80
C LEU A 570 25.76 -4.80 -8.12
N GLU A 571 25.60 -3.99 -9.16
CA GLU A 571 26.12 -4.23 -10.50
C GLU A 571 27.66 -4.32 -10.50
N PRO A 572 28.27 -5.49 -10.80
CA PRO A 572 29.72 -5.65 -10.70
C PRO A 572 30.52 -4.72 -11.60
N VAL A 573 30.04 -4.41 -12.81
CA VAL A 573 30.78 -3.56 -13.76
C VAL A 573 30.97 -2.13 -13.28
N SER A 574 30.15 -1.68 -12.32
CA SER A 574 30.29 -0.37 -11.70
C SER A 574 31.42 -0.28 -10.65
N LEU A 575 32.01 -1.42 -10.25
CA LEU A 575 32.96 -1.52 -9.15
C LEU A 575 34.42 -1.71 -9.62
N PRO A 576 35.43 -1.20 -8.88
CA PRO A 576 36.84 -1.21 -9.29
C PRO A 576 37.40 -2.57 -9.72
N ALA A 577 37.02 -3.65 -9.04
CA ALA A 577 37.45 -5.02 -9.34
C ALA A 577 36.33 -5.89 -9.92
N GLY A 578 35.34 -5.26 -10.57
CA GLY A 578 34.17 -5.90 -11.17
C GLY A 578 34.47 -6.98 -12.19
N ASP A 579 35.53 -6.81 -12.98
CA ASP A 579 36.01 -7.78 -13.98
C ASP A 579 36.43 -9.12 -13.36
N ARG A 580 36.72 -9.14 -12.06
CA ARG A 580 37.13 -10.34 -11.31
C ARG A 580 35.97 -11.12 -10.71
N PHE A 581 34.73 -10.63 -10.82
CA PHE A 581 33.57 -11.19 -10.12
C PHE A 581 33.40 -12.70 -10.34
N GLU A 582 33.39 -13.17 -11.59
CA GLU A 582 33.27 -14.60 -11.91
C GLU A 582 34.41 -15.44 -11.30
N LYS A 583 35.63 -14.90 -11.33
CA LYS A 583 36.81 -15.59 -10.82
C LYS A 583 36.76 -15.69 -9.29
N LEU A 584 36.32 -14.64 -8.61
CA LEU A 584 36.17 -14.62 -7.16
C LEU A 584 35.04 -15.55 -6.71
N LEU A 585 33.87 -15.52 -7.38
CA LEU A 585 32.78 -16.45 -7.09
C LEU A 585 33.22 -17.92 -7.19
N ALA A 586 33.98 -18.26 -8.22
CA ALA A 586 34.53 -19.60 -8.39
C ALA A 586 35.59 -19.92 -7.33
N GLY A 587 36.50 -18.98 -7.04
CA GLY A 587 37.59 -19.16 -6.08
C GLY A 587 37.12 -19.39 -4.64
N TYR A 588 35.99 -18.79 -4.25
CA TYR A 588 35.40 -18.92 -2.91
C TYR A 588 34.21 -19.88 -2.85
N GLY A 589 33.92 -20.61 -3.93
CA GLY A 589 32.93 -21.69 -3.94
C GLY A 589 31.46 -21.25 -3.89
N VAL A 590 31.14 -20.03 -4.31
CA VAL A 590 29.77 -19.46 -4.28
C VAL A 590 29.19 -19.21 -5.68
N ARG A 591 29.70 -19.91 -6.69
CA ARG A 591 29.29 -19.74 -8.10
C ARG A 591 27.79 -20.00 -8.33
N GLU A 592 27.17 -20.85 -7.53
CA GLU A 592 25.72 -21.13 -7.60
C GLU A 592 24.84 -19.94 -7.21
N LEU A 593 25.40 -18.98 -6.44
CA LEU A 593 24.71 -17.76 -6.04
C LEU A 593 24.78 -16.65 -7.11
N LYS A 594 25.47 -16.88 -8.22
CA LYS A 594 25.47 -15.96 -9.37
C LYS A 594 24.04 -15.62 -9.80
N GLY A 595 23.84 -14.36 -10.17
CA GLY A 595 22.54 -13.80 -10.52
C GLY A 595 21.77 -13.24 -9.32
N LEU A 596 22.25 -13.47 -8.08
CA LEU A 596 21.71 -12.81 -6.89
C LEU A 596 21.82 -11.28 -7.02
N GLU A 597 22.91 -10.78 -7.61
CA GLU A 597 23.16 -9.36 -7.87
C GLU A 597 22.18 -8.73 -8.88
N ARG A 598 21.33 -9.53 -9.53
CA ARG A 598 20.32 -9.07 -10.50
C ARG A 598 18.89 -9.18 -9.97
N GLN A 599 18.70 -9.80 -8.80
CA GLN A 599 17.38 -10.00 -8.21
C GLN A 599 16.94 -8.75 -7.43
N ASN A 600 15.63 -8.49 -7.43
CA ASN A 600 15.02 -7.51 -6.52
C ASN A 600 14.91 -8.07 -5.09
N SER A 601 14.59 -7.23 -4.12
CA SER A 601 14.59 -7.62 -2.71
C SER A 601 13.59 -8.74 -2.40
N PHE A 602 12.43 -8.78 -3.07
CA PHE A 602 11.42 -9.83 -2.90
C PHE A 602 11.91 -11.18 -3.42
N ALA A 603 12.50 -11.21 -4.61
CA ALA A 603 13.07 -12.43 -5.20
C ALA A 603 14.24 -12.96 -4.36
N MET A 604 15.06 -12.06 -3.80
CA MET A 604 16.13 -12.44 -2.87
C MET A 604 15.58 -13.07 -1.59
N LEU A 605 14.48 -12.54 -1.01
CA LEU A 605 13.80 -13.13 0.14
C LEU A 605 13.32 -14.55 -0.17
N MET A 606 12.61 -14.73 -1.29
CA MET A 606 12.11 -16.04 -1.69
C MET A 606 13.23 -17.06 -1.97
N ARG A 607 14.37 -16.59 -2.49
CA ARG A 607 15.56 -17.41 -2.66
C ARG A 607 16.15 -17.85 -1.31
N PHE A 608 16.23 -16.95 -0.34
CA PHE A 608 16.69 -17.27 1.01
C PHE A 608 15.73 -18.23 1.73
N LEU A 609 14.41 -17.99 1.70
CA LEU A 609 13.41 -18.89 2.30
C LEU A 609 13.35 -20.27 1.63
N ARG A 610 13.82 -20.40 0.38
CA ARG A 610 13.95 -21.72 -0.26
C ARG A 610 15.16 -22.50 0.28
N ARG A 611 16.28 -21.81 0.51
CA ARG A 611 17.55 -22.37 1.00
C ARG A 611 18.20 -21.39 1.99
N PRO A 612 17.87 -21.47 3.29
CA PRO A 612 18.32 -20.51 4.30
C PRO A 612 19.77 -20.78 4.73
N GLU A 613 20.69 -20.81 3.77
CA GLU A 613 22.12 -21.08 3.95
C GLU A 613 22.86 -19.76 4.20
N ALA A 614 22.74 -19.22 5.41
CA ALA A 614 23.31 -17.90 5.77
C ALA A 614 24.82 -17.79 5.48
N ASP A 615 25.58 -18.88 5.62
CA ASP A 615 27.01 -18.92 5.32
C ASP A 615 27.31 -18.72 3.83
N ALA A 616 26.47 -19.25 2.94
CA ALA A 616 26.63 -19.06 1.50
C ALA A 616 26.37 -17.60 1.13
N TRP A 617 25.36 -16.98 1.72
CA TRP A 617 25.07 -15.55 1.58
C TRP A 617 26.19 -14.68 2.14
N ARG A 618 26.72 -15.02 3.31
CA ARG A 618 27.88 -14.35 3.92
C ARG A 618 29.10 -14.40 3.01
N LYS A 619 29.42 -15.57 2.44
CA LYS A 619 30.52 -15.74 1.48
C LYS A 619 30.28 -14.94 0.19
N PHE A 620 29.05 -14.90 -0.31
CA PHE A 620 28.71 -14.06 -1.46
C PHE A 620 28.91 -12.58 -1.15
N SER A 621 28.42 -12.09 -0.01
CA SER A 621 28.60 -10.71 0.43
C SER A 621 30.08 -10.37 0.61
N PHE A 622 30.89 -11.30 1.13
CA PHE A 622 32.34 -11.16 1.18
C PHE A 622 32.95 -10.98 -0.23
N VAL A 623 32.60 -11.86 -1.17
CA VAL A 623 33.08 -11.76 -2.57
C VAL A 623 32.65 -10.44 -3.20
N TRP A 624 31.41 -10.03 -2.97
CA TRP A 624 30.89 -8.77 -3.49
C TRP A 624 31.65 -7.57 -2.89
N SER A 625 31.93 -7.56 -1.59
CA SER A 625 32.76 -6.52 -0.95
C SER A 625 34.19 -6.46 -1.51
N LEU A 626 34.77 -7.58 -1.95
CA LEU A 626 36.09 -7.58 -2.60
C LEU A 626 36.09 -6.83 -3.94
N LEU A 627 34.93 -6.65 -4.58
CA LEU A 627 34.83 -5.87 -5.81
C LEU A 627 35.12 -4.38 -5.58
N HIS A 628 34.99 -3.89 -4.35
CA HIS A 628 35.31 -2.52 -3.95
C HIS A 628 36.81 -2.26 -3.80
N VAL A 629 37.66 -3.30 -3.79
CA VAL A 629 39.12 -3.14 -3.64
C VAL A 629 39.66 -2.29 -4.78
N ASP A 630 40.15 -1.10 -4.44
CA ASP A 630 40.77 -0.18 -5.40
C ASP A 630 42.27 -0.08 -5.14
N ALA A 631 43.00 -1.07 -5.66
CA ALA A 631 44.45 -1.12 -5.51
C ALA A 631 45.16 0.10 -6.10
N ASN A 632 44.56 0.78 -7.10
CA ASN A 632 45.17 1.94 -7.74
C ASN A 632 45.06 3.18 -6.84
N ARG A 633 43.86 3.42 -6.27
CA ARG A 633 43.58 4.57 -5.38
C ARG A 633 44.34 4.49 -4.06
N PHE A 634 44.59 3.29 -3.54
CA PHE A 634 45.21 3.08 -2.21
C PHE A 634 46.66 2.59 -2.27
N THR A 635 47.40 2.92 -3.33
CA THR A 635 48.85 2.66 -3.44
C THR A 635 49.69 3.52 -2.48
N ALA A 636 49.25 4.75 -2.19
CA ALA A 636 49.95 5.69 -1.32
C ALA A 636 49.42 5.64 0.13
N PRO A 637 50.29 5.68 1.18
CA PRO A 637 49.85 5.66 2.58
C PRO A 637 48.87 6.78 2.95
N GLU A 638 49.04 7.97 2.37
CA GLU A 638 48.18 9.15 2.58
C GLU A 638 46.72 8.89 2.20
N ALA A 639 46.47 8.06 1.19
CA ALA A 639 45.13 7.70 0.76
C ALA A 639 44.40 6.86 1.83
N ALA A 640 45.11 5.96 2.50
CA ALA A 640 44.55 5.17 3.61
C ALA A 640 44.25 6.06 4.83
N ASP A 641 45.09 7.07 5.10
CA ASP A 641 44.82 8.03 6.18
C ASP A 641 43.60 8.90 5.88
N GLY A 642 43.45 9.37 4.63
CA GLY A 642 42.24 10.06 4.18
C GLY A 642 40.97 9.19 4.30
N TRP A 643 41.08 7.90 3.98
CA TRP A 643 39.98 6.95 4.15
C TRP A 643 39.58 6.79 5.62
N ARG A 644 40.56 6.64 6.53
CA ARG A 644 40.30 6.55 7.98
C ARG A 644 39.69 7.84 8.53
N ALA A 645 40.13 9.00 8.03
CA ALA A 645 39.54 10.28 8.39
C ALA A 645 38.07 10.36 7.95
N GLY A 646 37.75 9.91 6.73
CA GLY A 646 36.38 9.83 6.23
C GLY A 646 35.48 8.93 7.07
N ILE A 647 35.98 7.76 7.50
CA ILE A 647 35.26 6.89 8.45
C ILE A 647 34.96 7.62 9.76
N LYS A 648 35.94 8.31 10.35
CA LYS A 648 35.75 9.05 11.61
C LYS A 648 34.78 10.23 11.48
N ASP A 649 34.72 10.85 10.30
CA ASP A 649 33.82 11.97 10.02
C ASP A 649 32.37 11.50 9.85
N ILE A 650 32.16 10.33 9.25
CA ILE A 650 30.83 9.85 8.88
C ILE A 650 30.24 8.94 9.95
N PHE A 651 31.00 7.99 10.51
CA PHE A 651 30.44 6.96 11.38
C PHE A 651 30.59 7.31 12.86
N PRO A 652 29.64 6.90 13.72
CA PRO A 652 29.75 7.06 15.18
C PRO A 652 31.02 6.38 15.70
N ALA A 653 31.57 6.88 16.81
CA ALA A 653 32.87 6.43 17.34
C ALA A 653 32.94 4.90 17.58
N ALA A 654 31.85 4.27 18.04
CA ALA A 654 31.78 2.83 18.24
C ALA A 654 31.95 2.04 16.93
N MET A 655 31.30 2.48 15.84
CA MET A 655 31.41 1.86 14.52
C MET A 655 32.77 2.18 13.88
N ALA A 656 33.18 3.45 13.93
CA ALA A 656 34.43 3.93 13.34
C ALA A 656 35.65 3.18 13.91
N THR A 657 35.64 2.89 15.22
CA THR A 657 36.69 2.07 15.86
C THR A 657 36.83 0.72 15.15
N ARG A 658 35.74 0.02 14.83
CA ARG A 658 35.76 -1.30 14.16
C ARG A 658 36.39 -1.30 12.77
N PHE A 659 36.34 -0.19 12.07
CA PHE A 659 36.98 -0.04 10.76
C PHE A 659 38.48 0.28 10.85
N ILE A 660 38.92 0.86 11.97
CA ILE A 660 40.26 1.45 12.11
C ILE A 660 41.18 0.58 12.95
N THR A 661 40.64 -0.16 13.91
CA THR A 661 41.37 -1.14 14.73
C THR A 661 41.44 -2.48 14.01
N VAL A 662 42.10 -2.49 12.85
CA VAL A 662 42.29 -3.68 12.00
C VAL A 662 43.75 -4.07 12.02
N ASP A 663 44.03 -5.35 12.25
CA ASP A 663 45.40 -5.84 12.40
C ASP A 663 46.00 -6.24 11.03
N GLY A 664 47.31 -6.03 10.88
CA GLY A 664 48.05 -6.47 9.70
C GLY A 664 47.82 -5.65 8.43
N THR A 665 48.16 -6.25 7.28
CA THR A 665 48.05 -5.60 5.97
C THR A 665 46.61 -5.62 5.48
N CYS A 666 46.07 -4.46 5.11
CA CYS A 666 44.68 -4.31 4.67
C CYS A 666 44.58 -3.85 3.21
N LEU A 667 43.48 -4.20 2.55
CA LEU A 667 43.06 -3.63 1.26
C LEU A 667 41.86 -2.71 1.51
N TYR A 668 41.82 -1.59 0.80
CA TYR A 668 40.82 -0.55 0.97
C TYR A 668 39.97 -0.37 -0.29
N GLY A 669 38.72 0.05 -0.08
CA GLY A 669 37.78 0.41 -1.11
C GLY A 669 36.96 1.63 -0.71
N LEU A 670 36.70 2.50 -1.68
CA LEU A 670 35.79 3.63 -1.54
C LEU A 670 35.03 3.82 -2.86
N SER A 671 33.72 3.63 -2.80
CA SER A 671 32.80 3.85 -3.93
C SER A 671 31.81 4.94 -3.56
N GLU A 672 31.62 5.90 -4.46
CA GLU A 672 30.77 7.08 -4.26
C GLU A 672 29.90 7.29 -5.50
N PRO A 673 28.89 6.43 -5.75
CA PRO A 673 27.96 6.60 -6.85
C PRO A 673 27.33 7.99 -6.83
N MET A 674 27.31 8.64 -7.99
CA MET A 674 26.81 10.00 -8.16
C MET A 674 25.55 10.02 -9.02
N ASP A 675 24.68 10.99 -8.76
CA ASP A 675 23.57 11.32 -9.64
C ASP A 675 24.04 12.06 -10.90
N ASP A 676 23.10 12.36 -11.80
CA ASP A 676 23.37 13.07 -13.06
C ASP A 676 23.92 14.50 -12.85
N GLN A 677 23.82 15.03 -11.64
CA GLN A 677 24.34 16.34 -11.24
C GLN A 677 25.72 16.25 -10.57
N GLY A 678 26.32 15.06 -10.49
CA GLY A 678 27.61 14.82 -9.85
C GLY A 678 27.56 14.86 -8.32
N ARG A 679 26.37 14.73 -7.71
CA ARG A 679 26.20 14.70 -6.25
C ARG A 679 26.19 13.24 -5.80
N ILE A 680 26.90 12.93 -4.72
CA ILE A 680 26.99 11.57 -4.19
C ILE A 680 25.62 11.13 -3.64
N GLU A 681 25.13 9.98 -4.10
CA GLU A 681 23.90 9.36 -3.61
C GLU A 681 24.15 8.55 -2.33
N ILE A 682 25.19 7.71 -2.35
CA ILE A 682 25.65 6.90 -1.23
C ILE A 682 27.18 6.89 -1.16
N GLN A 683 27.74 6.74 0.03
CA GLN A 683 29.18 6.53 0.24
C GLN A 683 29.43 5.15 0.83
N GLN A 684 30.21 4.33 0.11
CA GLN A 684 30.52 2.95 0.47
C GLN A 684 32.00 2.83 0.82
N PHE A 685 32.28 2.47 2.06
CA PHE A 685 33.62 2.22 2.59
C PHE A 685 33.83 0.73 2.77
N MET A 686 34.98 0.21 2.35
CA MET A 686 35.34 -1.19 2.55
C MET A 686 36.79 -1.29 3.01
N VAL A 687 37.04 -2.12 4.00
CA VAL A 687 38.38 -2.58 4.37
C VAL A 687 38.35 -4.09 4.58
N VAL A 688 39.36 -4.78 4.04
CA VAL A 688 39.57 -6.22 4.23
C VAL A 688 40.99 -6.51 4.69
N GLU A 689 41.11 -7.32 5.73
CA GLU A 689 42.40 -7.84 6.16
C GLU A 689 42.92 -8.87 5.13
N GLN A 690 44.16 -8.75 4.69
CA GLN A 690 44.71 -9.68 3.69
C GLN A 690 44.76 -11.12 4.21
N GLN A 691 44.96 -11.31 5.52
CA GLN A 691 44.94 -12.63 6.16
C GLN A 691 43.56 -13.31 6.09
N ALA A 692 42.49 -12.53 5.96
CA ALA A 692 41.12 -13.03 5.84
C ALA A 692 40.76 -13.54 4.43
N LEU A 693 41.67 -13.40 3.46
CA LEU A 693 41.48 -13.91 2.11
C LEU A 693 41.73 -15.43 2.04
N GLN A 694 42.70 -15.94 2.81
CA GLN A 694 43.04 -17.38 2.84
C GLN A 694 43.55 -17.83 4.23
N PRO A 695 42.80 -18.68 4.96
CA PRO A 695 41.44 -19.14 4.63
C PRO A 695 40.43 -17.98 4.61
N LEU A 696 39.32 -18.14 3.89
CA LEU A 696 38.26 -17.13 3.86
C LEU A 696 37.71 -16.91 5.27
N ASP A 697 37.80 -15.67 5.74
CA ASP A 697 37.23 -15.22 7.00
C ASP A 697 36.38 -13.95 6.80
N PRO A 698 35.04 -14.07 6.79
CA PRO A 698 34.15 -12.93 6.66
C PRO A 698 34.28 -11.88 7.78
N ALA A 699 34.79 -12.24 8.96
CA ALA A 699 35.01 -11.29 10.06
C ALA A 699 36.16 -10.30 9.76
N GLY A 700 37.04 -10.63 8.81
CA GLY A 700 38.10 -9.72 8.38
C GLY A 700 37.64 -8.60 7.44
N VAL A 701 36.36 -8.58 7.02
CA VAL A 701 35.77 -7.54 6.17
C VAL A 701 34.92 -6.60 7.01
N ARG A 702 35.12 -5.28 6.82
CA ARG A 702 34.25 -4.24 7.34
C ARG A 702 33.70 -3.43 6.19
N PHE A 703 32.38 -3.30 6.14
CA PHE A 703 31.67 -2.61 5.09
C PHE A 703 30.79 -1.51 5.69
N GLY A 704 30.97 -0.28 5.25
CA GLY A 704 30.21 0.88 5.70
C GLY A 704 29.43 1.48 4.54
N CYS A 705 28.16 1.81 4.73
CA CYS A 705 27.37 2.52 3.72
C CYS A 705 26.62 3.69 4.36
N CYS A 706 26.80 4.89 3.82
CA CYS A 706 26.09 6.09 4.23
C CYS A 706 25.19 6.60 3.11
N LEU A 707 23.88 6.69 3.35
CA LEU A 707 22.91 7.29 2.43
C LEU A 707 22.82 8.80 2.63
N ASP A 708 22.83 9.56 1.53
CA ASP A 708 22.49 10.99 1.57
C ASP A 708 20.98 11.21 1.57
N ASP A 709 20.40 11.23 2.78
CA ASP A 709 18.97 11.45 3.05
C ASP A 709 18.68 12.86 3.57
N ARG A 710 19.49 13.86 3.21
CA ARG A 710 19.20 15.27 3.52
C ARG A 710 17.85 15.69 2.95
N GLU A 711 17.17 16.61 3.63
CA GLU A 711 15.83 17.07 3.23
C GLU A 711 15.75 17.48 1.76
N SER A 712 16.75 18.19 1.25
CA SER A 712 16.82 18.57 -0.17
C SER A 712 16.79 17.39 -1.13
N LYS A 713 17.37 16.25 -0.73
CA LYS A 713 17.37 15.00 -1.50
C LYS A 713 16.04 14.27 -1.36
N ARG A 714 15.48 14.18 -0.14
CA ARG A 714 14.26 13.39 0.13
C ARG A 714 13.02 13.88 -0.61
N GLN A 715 12.99 15.15 -1.01
CA GLN A 715 11.90 15.74 -1.79
C GLN A 715 12.05 15.52 -3.30
N GLU A 716 13.18 15.01 -3.77
CA GLU A 716 13.39 14.67 -5.18
C GLU A 716 12.71 13.33 -5.52
N ASP A 717 12.07 13.24 -6.68
CA ASP A 717 11.39 12.01 -7.12
C ASP A 717 12.36 10.82 -7.27
N GLU A 718 13.63 11.10 -7.63
CA GLU A 718 14.69 10.10 -7.78
C GLU A 718 15.13 9.47 -6.45
N PHE A 719 14.96 10.18 -5.32
CA PHE A 719 15.37 9.67 -4.02
C PHE A 719 14.72 8.33 -3.69
N ARG A 720 13.50 8.09 -4.18
CA ARG A 720 12.82 6.80 -4.07
C ARG A 720 13.62 5.64 -4.65
N ILE A 721 14.21 5.85 -5.83
CA ILE A 721 14.98 4.83 -6.57
C ILE A 721 16.29 4.55 -5.82
N VAL A 722 16.94 5.61 -5.33
CA VAL A 722 18.16 5.56 -4.50
C VAL A 722 17.91 4.83 -3.19
N TRP A 723 16.85 5.20 -2.47
CA TRP A 723 16.45 4.58 -1.20
C TRP A 723 16.12 3.10 -1.37
N ASN A 724 15.37 2.71 -2.40
CA ASN A 724 15.13 1.30 -2.72
C ASN A 724 16.42 0.54 -3.00
N GLY A 725 17.36 1.14 -3.76
CA GLY A 725 18.69 0.58 -4.00
C GLY A 725 19.50 0.38 -2.71
N TYR A 726 19.44 1.35 -1.80
CA TYR A 726 20.08 1.29 -0.49
C TYR A 726 19.53 0.16 0.39
N LEU A 727 18.20 0.00 0.46
CA LEU A 727 17.56 -1.11 1.19
C LEU A 727 17.92 -2.47 0.59
N ARG A 728 17.94 -2.58 -0.73
CA ARG A 728 18.37 -3.81 -1.44
C ARG A 728 19.82 -4.16 -1.13
N LEU A 729 20.70 -3.17 -1.11
CA LEU A 729 22.11 -3.35 -0.73
C LEU A 729 22.24 -3.80 0.73
N PHE A 730 21.47 -3.21 1.65
CA PHE A 730 21.43 -3.63 3.06
C PHE A 730 20.99 -5.10 3.21
N ASN A 731 19.93 -5.51 2.50
CA ASN A 731 19.43 -6.89 2.53
C ASN A 731 20.52 -7.92 2.17
N LEU A 732 21.48 -7.56 1.32
CA LEU A 732 22.64 -8.41 0.99
C LEU A 732 23.77 -8.30 2.03
N CYS A 733 24.16 -7.09 2.39
CA CYS A 733 25.36 -6.87 3.20
C CYS A 733 25.17 -7.22 4.68
N GLN A 734 23.93 -7.32 5.18
CA GLN A 734 23.64 -7.71 6.57
C GLN A 734 24.27 -9.04 7.01
N PHE A 735 24.60 -9.93 6.07
CA PHE A 735 25.20 -11.22 6.37
C PHE A 735 26.67 -11.12 6.78
N LEU A 736 27.31 -9.96 6.54
CA LEU A 736 28.65 -9.66 7.02
C LEU A 736 28.61 -9.25 8.50
N PRO A 737 29.51 -9.76 9.34
CA PRO A 737 29.55 -9.46 10.77
C PRO A 737 29.73 -7.97 11.07
N HIS A 738 30.50 -7.28 10.22
CA HIS A 738 30.86 -5.88 10.40
C HIS A 738 30.38 -5.02 9.22
N ALA A 739 29.12 -5.22 8.81
CA ALA A 739 28.43 -4.31 7.92
C ALA A 739 27.65 -3.25 8.73
N TYR A 740 27.91 -1.97 8.46
CA TYR A 740 27.26 -0.84 9.13
C TYR A 740 26.63 0.09 8.11
N PHE A 741 25.32 0.28 8.24
CA PHE A 741 24.53 1.12 7.35
C PHE A 741 23.95 2.28 8.14
N VAL A 742 24.20 3.49 7.65
CA VAL A 742 23.79 4.74 8.28
C VAL A 742 23.23 5.71 7.24
N THR A 743 22.62 6.79 7.72
CA THR A 743 22.11 7.88 6.88
C THR A 743 22.59 9.21 7.42
N ARG A 744 22.80 10.20 6.54
CA ARG A 744 23.32 11.53 6.91
C ARG A 744 22.47 12.23 7.96
N GLU A 745 21.15 12.21 7.82
CA GLU A 745 20.23 12.83 8.77
C GLU A 745 20.14 12.02 10.06
N GLY A 746 20.15 10.68 10.00
CA GLY A 746 20.21 9.85 11.20
C GLY A 746 21.47 10.11 12.04
N LEU A 747 22.62 10.30 11.38
CA LEU A 747 23.88 10.67 12.05
C LEU A 747 23.76 12.05 12.71
N ARG A 748 23.18 13.03 12.02
CA ARG A 748 22.91 14.37 12.57
C ARG A 748 22.01 14.30 13.82
N GLN A 749 21.01 13.43 13.79
CA GLN A 749 20.07 13.19 14.89
C GLN A 749 20.60 12.24 15.97
N LYS A 750 21.81 11.68 15.79
CA LYS A 750 22.47 10.75 16.73
C LYS A 750 21.66 9.49 17.06
N VAL A 751 20.81 9.03 16.13
CA VAL A 751 19.97 7.84 16.36
C VAL A 751 20.76 6.54 16.45
N TYR A 752 22.04 6.55 16.04
CA TYR A 752 22.94 5.40 16.05
C TYR A 752 23.80 5.27 17.32
N ASP A 753 23.85 6.30 18.18
CA ASP A 753 24.78 6.37 19.33
C ASP A 753 24.49 5.28 20.40
N GLY A 754 23.25 4.82 20.50
CA GLY A 754 22.81 3.79 21.46
C GLY A 754 22.94 2.35 20.98
N LEU A 755 23.50 2.10 19.78
CA LEU A 755 23.58 0.75 19.22
C LEU A 755 24.61 -0.12 19.95
N ARG A 756 24.17 -1.31 20.36
CA ARG A 756 25.05 -2.38 20.85
C ARG A 756 25.54 -3.16 19.63
N LEU A 757 26.83 -3.03 19.30
CA LEU A 757 27.42 -3.69 18.13
C LEU A 757 27.75 -5.15 18.47
N PHE A 758 27.42 -6.07 17.56
CA PHE A 758 27.69 -7.49 17.71
C PHE A 758 29.20 -7.76 17.62
N ASP A 759 29.71 -8.62 18.50
CA ASP A 759 31.09 -9.14 18.45
C ASP A 759 31.06 -10.65 18.18
N GLU A 760 31.46 -11.04 16.96
CA GLU A 760 31.56 -12.45 16.58
C GLU A 760 32.79 -13.15 17.24
N THR A 761 33.66 -12.39 17.90
CA THR A 761 34.80 -12.93 18.69
C THR A 761 34.35 -13.76 19.88
N VAL A 762 33.10 -13.61 20.32
CA VAL A 762 32.41 -14.64 21.10
C VAL A 762 31.77 -15.58 20.09
N ARG A 763 32.49 -16.64 19.71
CA ARG A 763 31.86 -17.82 19.11
C ARG A 763 30.78 -18.28 20.08
N GLU A 764 29.54 -17.87 19.84
CA GLU A 764 28.41 -18.71 20.16
C GLU A 764 28.63 -20.00 19.39
N THR A 765 29.15 -20.98 20.10
CA THR A 765 29.07 -22.39 19.79
C THR A 765 27.60 -22.78 19.94
N SER A 766 26.75 -22.25 19.07
CA SER A 766 25.34 -22.63 18.94
C SER A 766 25.20 -23.33 17.60
N GLY A 767 25.46 -24.65 17.61
CA GLY A 767 25.24 -25.52 16.45
C GLY A 767 26.11 -26.78 16.37
N ALA A 768 27.17 -26.85 17.17
CA ALA A 768 27.71 -28.12 17.65
C ALA A 768 27.69 -27.99 19.17
N VAL A 769 27.13 -28.96 19.89
CA VAL A 769 27.41 -29.12 21.32
C VAL A 769 28.93 -29.02 21.44
N ALA A 770 29.42 -27.88 21.95
CA ALA A 770 30.84 -27.75 22.22
C ALA A 770 31.14 -28.87 23.18
N ARG A 771 31.99 -29.82 22.75
CA ARG A 771 32.45 -30.90 23.61
C ARG A 771 32.89 -30.26 24.92
N PRO A 772 32.28 -30.60 26.07
CA PRO A 772 32.69 -29.99 27.30
C PRO A 772 34.17 -30.35 27.51
N GLY A 773 35.03 -29.35 27.66
CA GLY A 773 36.44 -29.59 27.97
C GLY A 773 36.55 -30.37 29.28
N ARG A 774 37.67 -31.08 29.49
CA ARG A 774 37.91 -31.82 30.75
C ARG A 774 37.69 -30.95 32.00
N GLU A 775 38.07 -29.67 31.91
CA GLU A 775 37.90 -28.69 32.98
C GLU A 775 36.41 -28.48 33.39
N ALA A 776 35.46 -28.50 32.44
CA ALA A 776 34.03 -28.34 32.76
C ALA A 776 33.45 -29.59 33.45
N TRP A 777 33.96 -30.78 33.13
CA TRP A 777 33.59 -31.99 33.87
C TRP A 777 34.19 -32.02 35.27
N ASP A 778 35.39 -31.46 35.46
CA ASP A 778 36.02 -31.32 36.77
C ASP A 778 35.23 -30.34 37.67
N GLU A 779 34.70 -29.24 37.12
CA GLU A 779 33.82 -28.32 37.87
C GLU A 779 32.53 -28.98 38.37
N VAL A 780 31.89 -29.83 37.56
CA VAL A 780 30.71 -30.59 37.99
C VAL A 780 31.07 -31.62 39.07
N LYS A 781 32.25 -32.24 38.98
CA LYS A 781 32.74 -33.17 40.02
C LYS A 781 33.03 -32.45 41.34
N ASP A 782 33.51 -31.21 41.31
CA ASP A 782 33.80 -30.42 42.51
C ASP A 782 32.52 -30.09 43.32
N ILE A 783 31.37 -30.00 42.65
CA ILE A 783 30.07 -29.70 43.27
C ILE A 783 29.16 -30.91 43.45
N THR A 784 29.58 -32.11 43.03
CA THR A 784 28.82 -33.35 43.17
C THR A 784 29.53 -34.37 44.08
N PRO A 785 28.79 -35.24 44.80
CA PRO A 785 29.38 -36.27 45.66
C PRO A 785 30.32 -37.26 44.92
N GLU A 786 31.38 -37.73 45.60
CA GLU A 786 32.41 -38.63 45.03
C GLU A 786 31.84 -39.92 44.41
N ASN A 787 30.72 -40.43 44.93
CA ASN A 787 30.07 -41.64 44.39
C ASN A 787 29.49 -41.44 42.97
N MET A 788 29.41 -40.20 42.48
CA MET A 788 28.90 -39.86 41.15
C MET A 788 30.00 -39.64 40.13
N HIS A 789 31.26 -39.49 40.57
CA HIS A 789 32.37 -39.15 39.67
C HIS A 789 32.59 -40.23 38.61
N GLY A 790 32.40 -41.51 38.94
CA GLY A 790 32.47 -42.61 37.98
C GLY A 790 31.38 -42.58 36.90
N LEU A 791 30.18 -42.08 37.24
CA LEU A 791 29.10 -41.86 36.26
C LEU A 791 29.42 -40.65 35.37
N LEU A 792 29.93 -39.55 35.94
CA LEU A 792 30.35 -38.36 35.20
C LEU A 792 31.51 -38.66 34.24
N ASP A 793 32.48 -39.48 34.66
CA ASP A 793 33.55 -39.98 33.79
C ASP A 793 32.99 -40.79 32.62
N MET A 794 32.05 -41.70 32.88
CA MET A 794 31.43 -42.51 31.82
C MET A 794 30.63 -41.66 30.83
N LEU A 795 29.84 -40.70 31.32
CA LEU A 795 29.08 -39.74 30.50
C LEU A 795 30.03 -38.88 29.64
N SER A 796 31.14 -38.43 30.22
CA SER A 796 32.19 -37.69 29.51
C SER A 796 32.84 -38.53 28.40
N GLU A 797 33.18 -39.80 28.70
CA GLU A 797 33.75 -40.74 27.72
C GLU A 797 32.78 -41.08 26.58
N HIS A 798 31.48 -41.08 26.84
CA HIS A 798 30.42 -41.38 25.86
C HIS A 798 29.85 -40.12 25.18
N GLU A 799 30.56 -38.99 25.27
CA GLU A 799 30.21 -37.72 24.61
C GLU A 799 28.81 -37.17 24.97
N TRP A 800 28.32 -37.41 26.19
CA TRP A 800 27.08 -36.81 26.67
C TRP A 800 27.22 -35.28 26.88
N PRO A 801 26.12 -34.50 26.77
CA PRO A 801 26.13 -33.10 27.19
C PRO A 801 26.42 -32.98 28.69
N LEU A 802 26.96 -31.84 29.12
CA LEU A 802 27.24 -31.58 30.54
C LEU A 802 25.92 -31.53 31.33
N PRO A 803 25.75 -32.29 32.42
CA PRO A 803 24.59 -32.14 33.29
C PRO A 803 24.68 -30.85 34.12
N GLU A 804 23.52 -30.29 34.44
CA GLU A 804 23.39 -29.31 35.50
C GLU A 804 23.24 -30.03 36.85
N ALA A 805 24.12 -29.72 37.80
CA ALA A 805 24.07 -30.27 39.14
C ALA A 805 23.18 -29.41 40.06
N GLY A 806 22.24 -30.04 40.75
CA GLY A 806 21.30 -29.34 41.64
C GLY A 806 20.26 -28.48 40.90
N PHE A 807 19.73 -29.00 39.79
CA PHE A 807 18.77 -28.31 38.93
C PHE A 807 17.44 -28.03 39.64
N GLU A 808 16.93 -26.81 39.50
CA GLU A 808 15.64 -26.39 40.04
C GLU A 808 14.61 -26.19 38.91
N LEU A 809 13.52 -26.95 38.94
CA LEU A 809 12.40 -26.80 38.03
C LEU A 809 11.47 -25.68 38.53
N VAL A 810 11.31 -24.63 37.73
CA VAL A 810 10.41 -23.50 38.01
C VAL A 810 9.08 -23.57 37.25
N ASP A 811 8.02 -23.01 37.82
CA ASP A 811 6.73 -22.86 37.15
C ASP A 811 6.61 -21.54 36.35
N GLY A 812 5.46 -21.32 35.70
CA GLY A 812 5.20 -20.09 34.91
C GLY A 812 5.17 -18.78 35.72
N SER A 813 5.40 -18.84 37.04
CA SER A 813 5.54 -17.70 37.94
C SER A 813 6.93 -17.60 38.60
N ASP A 814 7.93 -18.31 38.04
CA ASP A 814 9.32 -18.31 38.49
C ASP A 814 9.52 -18.84 39.92
N THR A 815 8.59 -19.69 40.38
CA THR A 815 8.66 -20.36 41.69
C THR A 815 9.21 -21.77 41.52
N VAL A 816 10.20 -22.15 42.34
CA VAL A 816 10.78 -23.50 42.36
C VAL A 816 9.73 -24.50 42.83
N VAL A 817 9.40 -25.46 41.97
CA VAL A 817 8.38 -26.50 42.20
C VAL A 817 8.98 -27.90 42.37
N ALA A 818 10.24 -28.10 41.98
CA ALA A 818 10.95 -29.37 42.11
C ALA A 818 12.47 -29.18 41.96
N SER A 819 13.27 -30.13 42.46
CA SER A 819 14.73 -30.17 42.27
C SER A 819 15.22 -31.55 41.81
N ALA A 820 16.37 -31.60 41.15
CA ALA A 820 17.06 -32.82 40.78
C ALA A 820 18.58 -32.70 40.91
N GLU A 821 19.23 -33.75 41.40
CA GLU A 821 20.69 -33.81 41.56
C GLU A 821 21.45 -33.63 40.25
N LEU A 822 21.02 -34.28 39.15
CA LEU A 822 21.56 -34.05 37.81
C LEU A 822 20.42 -33.91 36.81
N ALA A 823 20.47 -32.87 35.97
CA ALA A 823 19.48 -32.68 34.92
C ALA A 823 20.10 -32.23 33.60
N TRP A 824 19.42 -32.59 32.51
CA TRP A 824 19.71 -32.12 31.16
C TRP A 824 18.45 -31.50 30.60
N GLU A 825 18.37 -30.16 30.64
CA GLU A 825 17.18 -29.43 30.23
C GLU A 825 16.80 -29.67 28.77
N GLU A 826 17.79 -29.68 27.88
CA GLU A 826 17.60 -29.94 26.45
C GLU A 826 17.09 -31.36 26.17
N LEU A 827 17.57 -32.35 26.93
CA LEU A 827 17.16 -33.75 26.80
C LEU A 827 15.86 -34.07 27.56
N ARG A 828 15.39 -33.13 28.40
CA ARG A 828 14.30 -33.35 29.36
C ARG A 828 14.53 -34.62 30.18
N LEU A 829 15.74 -34.76 30.75
CA LEU A 829 16.17 -35.91 31.55
C LEU A 829 16.62 -35.46 32.94
N ALA A 830 16.18 -36.13 34.00
CA ALA A 830 16.59 -35.82 35.37
C ALA A 830 16.89 -37.10 36.18
N PHE A 831 17.98 -37.07 36.94
CA PHE A 831 18.34 -38.09 37.93
C PHE A 831 18.10 -37.54 39.33
N LEU A 832 17.24 -38.21 40.09
CA LEU A 832 16.78 -37.74 41.40
C LEU A 832 17.34 -38.62 42.51
N ARG A 833 17.79 -37.99 43.61
CA ARG A 833 18.11 -38.71 44.85
C ARG A 833 16.85 -39.24 45.54
N GLU A 834 17.03 -40.10 46.52
CA GLU A 834 15.93 -40.69 47.30
C GLU A 834 15.07 -39.61 47.99
N ASP A 835 15.68 -38.53 48.47
CA ASP A 835 15.01 -37.37 49.07
C ASP A 835 14.30 -36.47 48.05
N GLU A 836 14.62 -36.59 46.75
CA GLU A 836 14.03 -35.82 45.65
C GLU A 836 12.93 -36.58 44.91
N LEU A 837 12.82 -37.91 45.09
CA LEU A 837 11.79 -38.74 44.44
C LEU A 837 10.35 -38.22 44.56
N PRO A 838 9.91 -37.54 45.65
CA PRO A 838 8.59 -36.90 45.69
C PRO A 838 8.33 -35.90 44.56
N TYR A 839 9.37 -35.30 43.96
CA TYR A 839 9.26 -34.36 42.84
C TYR A 839 9.06 -35.02 41.47
N ARG A 840 9.09 -36.35 41.40
CA ARG A 840 8.90 -37.12 40.14
C ARG A 840 7.66 -36.70 39.37
N GLU A 841 6.53 -36.45 40.05
CA GLU A 841 5.31 -36.03 39.36
C GLU A 841 5.40 -34.63 38.74
N ALA A 842 6.12 -33.70 39.36
CA ALA A 842 6.30 -32.34 38.85
C ALA A 842 7.12 -32.36 37.55
N PHE A 843 8.23 -33.09 37.56
CA PHE A 843 9.05 -33.33 36.36
C PHE A 843 8.25 -34.07 35.26
N ALA A 844 7.48 -35.09 35.61
CA ALA A 844 6.68 -35.84 34.63
C ALA A 844 5.60 -34.96 33.96
N ARG A 845 4.93 -34.09 34.72
CA ARG A 845 3.96 -33.11 34.18
C ARG A 845 4.64 -32.09 33.26
N ALA A 846 5.88 -31.72 33.55
CA ALA A 846 6.70 -30.86 32.70
C ALA A 846 7.35 -31.59 31.52
N GLY A 847 7.05 -32.89 31.30
CA GLY A 847 7.50 -33.65 30.15
C GLY A 847 8.90 -34.29 30.28
N TRP A 848 9.43 -34.42 31.48
CA TRP A 848 10.77 -34.98 31.72
C TRP A 848 10.76 -36.49 31.93
N ARG A 849 11.85 -37.16 31.52
CA ARG A 849 12.18 -38.54 31.84
C ARG A 849 12.96 -38.58 33.14
N ILE A 850 12.51 -39.39 34.10
CA ILE A 850 13.02 -39.43 35.46
C ILE A 850 13.61 -40.80 35.78
N TYR A 851 14.86 -40.83 36.22
CA TYR A 851 15.51 -42.02 36.76
C TYR A 851 15.95 -41.79 38.21
N GLU A 852 15.94 -42.85 38.99
CA GLU A 852 16.45 -42.82 40.36
C GLU A 852 17.98 -42.89 40.31
N LEU A 853 18.66 -41.93 40.94
CA LEU A 853 20.11 -41.83 40.88
C LEU A 853 20.79 -43.10 41.40
N ALA A 854 20.25 -43.73 42.45
CA ALA A 854 20.77 -44.99 42.98
C ALA A 854 20.71 -46.14 41.95
N ALA A 855 19.65 -46.21 41.14
CA ALA A 855 19.53 -47.21 40.07
C ALA A 855 20.53 -46.95 38.94
N VAL A 856 20.71 -45.68 38.58
CA VAL A 856 21.69 -45.27 37.55
C VAL A 856 23.12 -45.57 38.01
N LEU A 857 23.48 -45.24 39.25
CA LEU A 857 24.83 -45.51 39.79
C LEU A 857 25.14 -47.01 39.90
N ASN A 858 24.13 -47.86 40.12
CA ASN A 858 24.30 -49.32 40.21
C ASN A 858 24.50 -49.99 38.84
N SER A 859 24.00 -49.39 37.75
CA SER A 859 24.14 -49.94 36.38
C SER A 859 24.25 -48.82 35.34
N PRO A 860 25.30 -47.98 35.37
CA PRO A 860 25.38 -46.77 34.54
C PRO A 860 25.28 -47.04 33.04
N ALA A 861 25.86 -48.16 32.58
CA ALA A 861 25.87 -48.57 31.18
C ALA A 861 24.49 -48.91 30.57
N GLU A 862 23.44 -49.03 31.39
CA GLU A 862 22.06 -49.19 30.89
C GLU A 862 21.38 -47.84 30.59
N TYR A 863 21.95 -46.74 31.07
CA TYR A 863 21.35 -45.39 31.03
C TYR A 863 22.18 -44.37 30.25
N VAL A 864 23.48 -44.63 30.08
CA VAL A 864 24.44 -43.90 29.23
C VAL A 864 24.44 -44.49 27.83
#